data_AF-A0A4R2H2Y7-F1
#
_entry.id   AF-A0A4R2H2Y7-F1
#
_cell.length_a   1.000
_cell.length_b   1.000
_cell.length_c   1.000
_cell.angle_alpha   90.00
_cell.angle_beta   90.00
_cell.angle_gamma   90.00
#
_symmetry.space_group_name_H-M   'P 1'
#
loop_
_entity.id
_entity.type
_entity.pdbx_description
1 polymer ?
#
loop_
_entity_poly.entity_id
_entity_poly.type
_entity_poly.pdbx_seq_one_letter_code
_entity_poly.pdbx_strand_id
1 'polypeptide(L)'
;MKKALFSLCFVILLGIGVLTVPAGNAAPVAAVANPATFGPFDPRIELDGHWGRDDDVAITVNSGSSLRFRFTGDRLGAWFDTESITVPAQLYVSVDRAEPVLVKVDEDHKVFVEGLDPTVAHTAEILVKDVDEYANRWIVPLQSGVVLEKIELAPLATLIPLPTTAEHRIEFYGDSITQGVMALCPELGIDCADGTKSYPQLVGNAFGADTNQIGFGKQGIIQPGHGNVGTAAESFGWNLAGFPAAPFDPGAVVVNFGTNDAPYPSSEFTRGYLAYLRQVRAANPRSLILAMRPFNGTHSAGIKSAVAATQDRRIVYVDTTGWLGADDFNGSTHPNVKGHQVAAARLTKVLERLTGWKTARPSVPELSPRSTADATCSDTTLTMTFQGPVQLGVQGKLRIHRTGGEVVDTIDLADLTSYQRFIGDARSDFGQLHTWTYQAVTVDGRTVSIHPHQRLAPGQVYYVTVDPGFVVGHPGIVEPSQWMFRTRHDPASDSRLTVGEDGDFCTVQGAIDFVAEGNRSRIDVAPGLYRELVYVPQTKPGITIVGAGAGRTIIGYPNNNLLNGDYAMANVPIEQAYCPRRVLAQPDRFNCWRAAMGVDADDFTLADATVQNLTPYRGSQAEAFRGNGERIVLARVRIMGYQDSLRLQGKGFVTDSYIEGDVDFVWGTGGVFIQNSELKALHEGYYNQVRNSDNGPGNIFVNVRLTRGPDAPDDSVFLGRVELSRFPTSQVVFIDSAMDTHVKKQGFQITSPNDCAAAGQVRFWEYRSTDLSGRPIDTSTRLACSRQLSDDEAAALRDPSKVFGGWQPVVPRPER
;
A
#
# COMPACT_ATOMS: atom_id res chain seq x y z
N MET A 1 24.56 4.17 9.20
CA MET A 1 25.23 3.29 10.21
C MET A 1 25.61 4.07 11.48
N LYS A 2 24.99 3.71 12.61
CA LYS A 2 25.26 4.11 14.02
C LYS A 2 25.26 5.61 14.37
N LYS A 3 24.15 6.03 15.00
CA LYS A 3 24.15 6.57 16.38
C LYS A 3 22.81 6.23 17.04
N ALA A 4 22.77 5.08 17.73
CA ALA A 4 21.73 4.81 18.71
C ALA A 4 22.00 5.71 19.93
N LEU A 5 21.24 6.80 20.05
CA LEU A 5 21.20 7.58 21.29
C LEU A 5 19.98 7.16 22.09
N PHE A 6 20.28 6.61 23.26
CA PHE A 6 19.34 6.33 24.34
C PHE A 6 18.50 7.58 24.67
N SER A 7 17.18 7.47 24.53
CA SER A 7 16.26 8.44 25.14
C SER A 7 16.07 8.05 26.60
N LEU A 8 16.80 8.73 27.48
CA LEU A 8 16.71 8.57 28.93
C LEU A 8 15.50 9.38 29.43
N CYS A 9 14.43 8.70 29.86
CA CYS A 9 13.33 9.34 30.59
C CYS A 9 13.85 9.90 31.91
N PHE A 10 13.95 11.23 32.02
CA PHE A 10 14.18 11.90 33.29
C PHE A 10 12.86 12.03 34.05
N VAL A 11 12.77 11.33 35.18
CA VAL A 11 11.75 11.50 36.21
C VAL A 11 12.03 12.82 36.93
N ILE A 12 11.12 13.80 36.85
CA ILE A 12 11.15 14.98 37.72
C ILE A 12 10.24 14.72 38.92
N LEU A 13 10.87 14.64 40.09
CA LEU A 13 10.21 14.64 41.39
C LEU A 13 9.55 16.00 41.67
N LEU A 14 8.34 15.95 42.23
CA LEU A 14 7.66 17.08 42.85
C LEU A 14 8.48 17.67 44.01
N GLY A 15 8.70 18.99 43.95
CA GLY A 15 9.10 19.81 45.10
C GLY A 15 8.12 20.98 45.24
N ILE A 16 7.33 20.97 46.31
CA ILE A 16 6.36 22.00 46.67
C ILE A 16 7.10 23.29 47.06
N GLY A 17 6.79 24.39 46.38
CA GLY A 17 7.24 25.74 46.73
C GLY A 17 6.26 26.77 46.19
N VAL A 18 5.34 27.23 47.03
CA VAL A 18 4.36 28.28 46.72
C VAL A 18 5.08 29.63 46.68
N LEU A 19 5.20 30.22 45.49
CA LEU A 19 5.55 31.63 45.30
C LEU A 19 4.56 32.25 44.31
N THR A 20 3.65 33.06 44.86
CA THR A 20 2.70 33.88 44.12
C THR A 20 3.40 35.07 43.47
N VAL A 21 3.43 35.13 42.14
CA VAL A 21 3.86 36.30 41.35
C VAL A 21 2.63 36.84 40.59
N PRO A 22 2.39 38.17 40.53
CA PRO A 22 1.16 38.71 39.96
C PRO A 22 1.12 38.56 38.44
N ALA A 23 -0.07 38.29 37.91
CA ALA A 23 -0.34 38.14 36.49
C ALA A 23 -0.11 39.46 35.72
N GLY A 24 0.97 39.51 34.95
CA GLY A 24 1.13 40.45 33.84
C GLY A 24 0.58 39.81 32.57
N ASN A 25 -0.36 40.50 31.91
CA ASN A 25 -0.87 40.14 30.59
C ASN A 25 0.27 40.21 29.55
N ALA A 26 0.97 39.10 29.37
CA ALA A 26 1.69 38.82 28.13
C ALA A 26 0.71 38.09 27.21
N ALA A 27 0.41 38.67 26.05
CA ALA A 27 -0.23 37.93 24.97
C ALA A 27 0.61 36.66 24.71
N PRO A 28 0.00 35.48 24.52
CA PRO A 28 0.77 34.29 24.22
C PRO A 28 1.54 34.55 22.92
N VAL A 29 2.86 34.60 23.02
CA VAL A 29 3.72 34.43 21.84
C VAL A 29 3.35 33.06 21.32
N ALA A 30 2.66 33.01 20.18
CA ALA A 30 2.34 31.76 19.52
C ALA A 30 3.67 31.02 19.33
N ALA A 31 3.87 29.92 20.07
CA ALA A 31 4.97 29.03 19.80
C ALA A 31 4.84 28.63 18.33
N VAL A 32 5.85 28.92 17.51
CA VAL A 32 5.88 28.48 16.12
C VAL A 32 5.72 26.97 16.16
N ALA A 33 4.56 26.47 15.74
CA ALA A 33 4.28 25.06 15.77
C ALA A 33 5.33 24.34 14.91
N ASN A 34 5.82 23.20 15.39
CA ASN A 34 6.82 22.44 14.65
C ASN A 34 6.25 22.02 13.28
N PRO A 35 7.09 21.97 12.23
CA PRO A 35 6.67 21.45 10.93
C PRO A 35 6.12 20.02 11.05
N ALA A 36 5.12 19.69 10.23
CA ALA A 36 4.70 18.31 10.05
C ALA A 36 5.72 17.57 9.18
N THR A 37 6.15 16.37 9.58
CA THR A 37 7.11 15.58 8.81
C THR A 37 6.62 14.15 8.62
N PHE A 38 6.90 13.59 7.46
CA PHE A 38 6.45 12.26 7.05
C PHE A 38 7.63 11.49 6.46
N GLY A 39 7.82 10.24 6.87
CA GLY A 39 8.85 9.39 6.28
C GLY A 39 8.51 9.04 4.82
N PRO A 40 9.50 8.70 3.98
CA PRO A 40 9.33 8.46 2.55
C PRO A 40 8.44 7.25 2.22
N PHE A 41 8.26 6.35 3.20
CA PHE A 41 7.40 5.16 3.07
C PHE A 41 6.01 5.34 3.71
N ASP A 42 5.60 6.58 4.01
CA ASP A 42 4.22 6.86 4.33
C ASP A 42 3.33 6.36 3.16
N PRO A 43 2.27 5.57 3.42
CA PRO A 43 1.48 4.94 2.37
C PRO A 43 0.73 5.92 1.45
N ARG A 44 0.73 7.21 1.79
CA ARG A 44 0.15 8.29 0.96
C ARG A 44 1.17 8.90 0.00
N ILE A 45 2.44 8.49 0.09
CA ILE A 45 3.51 8.84 -0.84
C ILE A 45 3.71 7.67 -1.79
N GLU A 46 3.47 7.91 -3.07
CA GLU A 46 3.84 6.97 -4.13
C GLU A 46 5.30 7.19 -4.50
N LEU A 47 6.13 6.15 -4.33
CA LEU A 47 7.48 6.09 -4.87
C LEU A 47 7.42 5.30 -6.18
N ASP A 48 7.73 5.97 -7.30
CA ASP A 48 7.85 5.32 -8.61
C ASP A 48 9.33 5.29 -9.03
N GLY A 49 9.69 4.26 -9.79
CA GLY A 49 11.06 3.96 -10.17
C GLY A 49 11.87 3.22 -9.12
N HIS A 50 13.17 3.18 -9.34
CA HIS A 50 14.06 2.25 -8.67
C HIS A 50 14.56 2.83 -7.34
N TRP A 51 13.79 2.60 -6.27
CA TRP A 51 14.11 3.01 -4.91
C TRP A 51 14.55 1.83 -4.06
N GLY A 52 15.64 2.03 -3.33
CA GLY A 52 16.07 1.18 -2.23
C GLY A 52 15.52 1.69 -0.91
N ARG A 53 15.38 0.75 0.04
CA ARG A 53 14.91 1.02 1.39
C ARG A 53 15.99 0.62 2.39
N ASP A 54 16.36 1.56 3.26
CA ASP A 54 17.22 1.32 4.42
C ASP A 54 16.58 1.97 5.65
N ASP A 55 16.20 1.18 6.65
CA ASP A 55 15.43 1.64 7.81
C ASP A 55 14.23 2.56 7.44
N ASP A 56 14.37 3.86 7.72
CA ASP A 56 13.39 4.93 7.51
C ASP A 56 13.78 5.89 6.36
N VAL A 57 14.82 5.57 5.58
CA VAL A 57 15.28 6.38 4.43
C VAL A 57 15.03 5.68 3.10
N ALA A 58 14.70 6.48 2.07
CA ALA A 58 14.55 6.04 0.69
C ALA A 58 15.77 6.49 -0.13
N ILE A 59 16.40 5.56 -0.84
CA ILE A 59 17.66 5.79 -1.56
C ILE A 59 17.46 5.48 -3.04
N THR A 60 17.79 6.42 -3.93
CA THR A 60 17.90 6.12 -5.37
C THR A 60 19.19 6.66 -5.95
N VAL A 61 19.70 5.90 -6.91
CA VAL A 61 20.89 6.21 -7.73
C VAL A 61 20.53 6.26 -9.21
N ASN A 62 19.23 6.20 -9.51
CA ASN A 62 18.68 6.09 -10.86
C ASN A 62 17.87 7.35 -11.21
N SER A 63 18.13 7.86 -12.41
CA SER A 63 17.37 8.95 -13.02
C SER A 63 15.96 8.45 -13.40
N GLY A 64 14.96 9.33 -13.37
CA GLY A 64 13.56 8.96 -13.64
C GLY A 64 12.81 8.41 -12.43
N SER A 65 13.47 8.01 -11.34
CA SER A 65 12.80 7.76 -10.06
C SER A 65 12.03 9.01 -9.62
N SER A 66 10.84 8.84 -9.05
CA SER A 66 10.00 9.95 -8.63
C SER A 66 9.21 9.67 -7.35
N LEU A 67 8.67 10.75 -6.79
CA LEU A 67 7.73 10.74 -5.68
C LEU A 67 6.49 11.53 -6.09
N ARG A 68 5.31 11.00 -5.76
CA ARG A 68 4.04 11.71 -5.89
C ARG A 68 3.27 11.63 -4.59
N PHE A 69 2.61 12.72 -4.21
CA PHE A 69 1.67 12.73 -3.09
C PHE A 69 0.75 13.94 -3.14
N ARG A 70 -0.30 13.91 -2.31
CA ARG A 70 -1.16 15.08 -2.07
C ARG A 70 -1.04 15.54 -0.63
N PHE A 71 -1.26 16.83 -0.40
CA PHE A 71 -1.08 17.42 0.91
C PHE A 71 -1.94 18.66 1.14
N THR A 72 -2.09 19.06 2.41
CA THR A 72 -2.68 20.34 2.83
C THR A 72 -1.59 21.31 3.29
N GLY A 73 -1.95 22.60 3.44
CA GLY A 73 -1.04 23.60 3.99
C GLY A 73 -0.28 24.39 2.94
N ASP A 74 0.45 25.40 3.38
CA ASP A 74 1.00 26.46 2.54
C ASP A 74 2.47 26.25 2.10
N ARG A 75 3.09 25.14 2.51
CA ARG A 75 4.52 24.87 2.30
C ARG A 75 4.81 23.40 2.04
N LEU A 76 5.81 23.16 1.19
CA LEU A 76 6.43 21.86 0.95
C LEU A 76 7.97 21.95 0.96
N GLY A 77 8.61 21.02 1.67
CA GLY A 77 10.05 20.79 1.68
C GLY A 77 10.40 19.33 1.92
N ALA A 78 11.69 19.03 2.06
CA ALA A 78 12.20 17.69 2.36
C ALA A 78 13.55 17.73 3.10
N TRP A 79 13.85 16.61 3.76
CA TRP A 79 15.11 16.34 4.45
C TRP A 79 15.88 15.24 3.75
N PHE A 80 17.19 15.44 3.58
CA PHE A 80 18.11 14.55 2.90
C PHE A 80 19.35 14.28 3.75
N ASP A 81 19.96 13.11 3.58
CA ASP A 81 21.34 12.87 4.04
C ASP A 81 22.31 13.29 2.93
N THR A 82 23.00 14.41 3.15
CA THR A 82 24.01 14.92 2.21
C THR A 82 25.45 14.78 2.70
N GLU A 83 25.68 14.10 3.84
CA GLU A 83 27.00 14.09 4.52
C GLU A 83 28.14 13.61 3.61
N SER A 84 27.85 12.62 2.76
CA SER A 84 28.82 12.03 1.83
C SER A 84 28.69 12.49 0.37
N ILE A 85 27.68 13.29 0.05
CA ILE A 85 27.37 13.73 -1.31
C ILE A 85 28.33 14.82 -1.74
N THR A 86 29.15 14.53 -2.76
CA THR A 86 30.10 15.50 -3.35
C THR A 86 29.60 16.05 -4.69
N VAL A 87 28.74 15.31 -5.39
CA VAL A 87 28.07 15.75 -6.62
C VAL A 87 26.57 15.61 -6.43
N PRO A 88 25.88 16.70 -6.03
CA PRO A 88 24.45 16.72 -5.73
C PRO A 88 23.59 16.21 -6.89
N ALA A 89 22.65 15.31 -6.58
CA ALA A 89 21.60 14.94 -7.53
C ALA A 89 20.72 16.16 -7.88
N GLN A 90 20.06 16.10 -9.03
CA GLN A 90 19.14 17.15 -9.48
C GLN A 90 17.70 16.62 -9.51
N LEU A 91 16.77 17.42 -9.00
CA LEU A 91 15.35 17.10 -8.91
C LEU A 91 14.53 18.13 -9.68
N TYR A 92 13.45 17.68 -10.33
CA TYR A 92 12.37 18.54 -10.77
C TYR A 92 11.23 18.46 -9.75
N VAL A 93 10.83 19.60 -9.20
CA VAL A 93 9.70 19.71 -8.28
C VAL A 93 8.56 20.49 -8.93
N SER A 94 7.38 19.89 -9.00
CA SER A 94 6.16 20.54 -9.46
C SER A 94 5.08 20.41 -8.39
N VAL A 95 4.40 21.52 -8.11
CA VAL A 95 3.18 21.53 -7.27
C VAL A 95 2.02 22.01 -8.12
N ASP A 96 0.90 21.30 -8.03
CA ASP A 96 -0.34 21.54 -8.78
C ASP A 96 -0.16 21.62 -10.30
N ARG A 97 0.79 20.83 -10.83
CA ARG A 97 1.21 20.86 -12.24
C ARG A 97 1.73 22.21 -12.73
N ALA A 98 2.23 23.06 -11.84
CA ALA A 98 3.03 24.20 -12.25
C ALA A 98 4.28 23.73 -13.01
N GLU A 99 4.89 24.65 -13.77
CA GLU A 99 6.15 24.36 -14.47
C GLU A 99 7.20 23.83 -13.48
N PRO A 100 7.84 22.67 -13.74
CA PRO A 100 8.76 22.08 -12.78
C PRO A 100 9.96 22.98 -12.49
N VAL A 101 10.29 23.13 -11.20
CA VAL A 101 11.45 23.87 -10.72
C VAL A 101 12.62 22.91 -10.51
N LEU A 102 13.80 23.28 -11.01
CA LEU A 102 15.03 22.50 -10.82
C LEU A 102 15.63 22.79 -9.44
N VAL A 103 15.88 21.73 -8.66
CA VAL A 103 16.47 21.79 -7.32
C VAL A 103 17.69 20.86 -7.26
N LYS A 104 18.77 21.30 -6.59
CA LYS A 104 19.95 20.45 -6.30
C LYS A 104 19.83 19.91 -4.88
N VAL A 105 20.24 18.66 -4.65
CA VAL A 105 20.26 18.05 -3.31
C VAL A 105 21.63 18.30 -2.65
N ASP A 106 21.88 19.56 -2.33
CA ASP A 106 23.19 20.07 -1.85
C ASP A 106 23.19 20.55 -0.39
N GLU A 107 22.08 20.37 0.31
CA GLU A 107 21.97 20.62 1.76
C GLU A 107 20.92 19.67 2.37
N ASP A 108 21.04 19.41 3.68
CA ASP A 108 20.19 18.45 4.39
C ASP A 108 18.71 18.86 4.44
N HIS A 109 18.39 20.15 4.39
CA HIS A 109 17.01 20.65 4.46
C HIS A 109 16.69 21.60 3.30
N LYS A 110 15.74 21.20 2.46
CA LYS A 110 15.27 21.99 1.31
C LYS A 110 13.81 22.37 1.48
N VAL A 111 13.52 23.66 1.38
CA VAL A 111 12.15 24.15 1.15
C VAL A 111 11.97 24.34 -0.36
N PHE A 112 10.97 23.67 -0.93
CA PHE A 112 10.73 23.71 -2.38
C PHE A 112 9.74 24.82 -2.77
N VAL A 113 8.69 25.02 -1.96
CA VAL A 113 7.66 26.03 -2.21
C VAL A 113 7.00 26.50 -0.92
N GLU A 114 6.61 27.77 -0.89
CA GLU A 114 5.88 28.45 0.20
C GLU A 114 4.76 29.32 -0.38
N GLY A 115 3.80 29.70 0.46
CA GLY A 115 2.70 30.60 0.09
C GLY A 115 1.60 29.93 -0.74
N LEU A 116 1.46 28.61 -0.64
CA LEU A 116 0.33 27.88 -1.21
C LEU A 116 -0.97 28.19 -0.42
N ASP A 117 -2.14 27.88 -0.99
CA ASP A 117 -3.41 28.11 -0.32
C ASP A 117 -3.66 27.01 0.73
N PRO A 118 -3.59 27.31 2.03
CA PRO A 118 -3.68 26.27 3.07
C PRO A 118 -5.09 25.65 3.19
N THR A 119 -6.09 26.18 2.48
CA THR A 119 -7.48 25.74 2.57
C THR A 119 -7.88 24.67 1.56
N VAL A 120 -7.01 24.36 0.59
CA VAL A 120 -7.26 23.36 -0.45
C VAL A 120 -6.22 22.24 -0.43
N ALA A 121 -6.51 21.15 -1.14
CA ALA A 121 -5.56 20.09 -1.39
C ALA A 121 -4.59 20.44 -2.53
N HIS A 122 -3.30 20.22 -2.32
CA HIS A 122 -2.24 20.34 -3.32
C HIS A 122 -1.76 18.97 -3.79
N THR A 123 -1.15 18.91 -4.97
CA THR A 123 -0.49 17.70 -5.51
C THR A 123 0.98 18.01 -5.80
N ALA A 124 1.89 17.21 -5.25
CA ALA A 124 3.32 17.32 -5.51
C ALA A 124 3.82 16.18 -6.39
N GLU A 125 4.72 16.51 -7.31
CA GLU A 125 5.52 15.56 -8.10
C GLU A 125 6.99 15.97 -8.01
N ILE A 126 7.83 15.06 -7.53
CA ILE A 126 9.28 15.25 -7.37
C ILE A 126 9.96 14.17 -8.22
N LEU A 127 10.61 14.55 -9.32
CA LEU A 127 11.31 13.61 -10.21
C LEU A 127 12.81 13.78 -10.08
N VAL A 128 13.56 12.69 -10.03
CA VAL A 128 15.01 12.70 -10.15
C VAL A 128 15.36 12.97 -11.61
N LYS A 129 15.82 14.20 -11.90
CA LYS A 129 16.32 14.59 -13.22
C LYS A 129 17.50 13.70 -13.60
N ASP A 130 18.53 13.70 -12.75
CA ASP A 130 19.71 12.86 -12.94
C ASP A 130 20.54 12.72 -11.66
N VAL A 131 21.37 11.68 -11.64
CA VAL A 131 22.43 11.41 -10.67
C VAL A 131 23.73 11.27 -11.45
N ASP A 132 24.81 11.89 -10.97
CA ASP A 132 26.06 11.97 -11.73
C ASP A 132 26.62 10.59 -12.08
N GLU A 133 27.11 10.45 -13.33
CA GLU A 133 27.55 9.14 -13.81
C GLU A 133 28.94 8.74 -13.33
N TYR A 134 29.80 9.70 -12.98
CA TYR A 134 31.21 9.46 -12.68
C TYR A 134 31.49 9.34 -11.18
N ALA A 135 30.82 10.14 -10.37
CA ALA A 135 30.87 10.05 -8.93
C ALA A 135 30.39 8.67 -8.45
N ASN A 136 30.94 8.20 -7.33
CA ASN A 136 30.51 6.95 -6.75
C ASN A 136 29.00 7.00 -6.42
N ARG A 137 28.22 6.16 -7.09
CA ARG A 137 26.77 6.02 -6.86
C ARG A 137 26.34 4.58 -6.61
N TRP A 138 27.28 3.66 -6.43
CA TRP A 138 26.98 2.24 -6.30
C TRP A 138 27.35 1.66 -4.93
N ILE A 139 28.44 2.14 -4.33
CA ILE A 139 28.98 1.61 -3.07
C ILE A 139 28.78 2.66 -1.98
N VAL A 140 28.25 2.28 -0.81
CA VAL A 140 28.13 3.23 0.32
C VAL A 140 29.50 3.52 0.97
N PRO A 141 29.79 4.77 1.39
CA PRO A 141 28.94 5.96 1.27
C PRO A 141 28.91 6.53 -0.16
N LEU A 142 27.75 7.05 -0.57
CA LEU A 142 27.52 7.56 -1.93
C LEU A 142 28.11 8.96 -2.09
N GLN A 143 28.72 9.24 -3.24
CA GLN A 143 29.16 10.59 -3.63
C GLN A 143 28.14 11.31 -4.51
N SER A 144 27.22 10.58 -5.13
CA SER A 144 26.06 11.10 -5.84
C SER A 144 24.88 10.12 -5.70
N GLY A 145 23.69 10.66 -5.48
CA GLY A 145 22.46 9.91 -5.22
C GLY A 145 21.46 10.77 -4.47
N VAL A 146 20.26 10.25 -4.28
CA VAL A 146 19.24 10.86 -3.41
C VAL A 146 19.05 9.94 -2.22
N VAL A 147 19.31 10.46 -1.02
CA VAL A 147 19.03 9.79 0.26
C VAL A 147 17.96 10.62 0.98
N LEU A 148 16.69 10.29 0.76
CA LEU A 148 15.54 11.02 1.29
C LEU A 148 15.18 10.49 2.69
N GLU A 149 15.17 11.38 3.68
CA GLU A 149 14.78 11.05 5.04
C GLU A 149 13.31 11.34 5.31
N LYS A 150 12.82 12.53 4.93
CA LYS A 150 11.45 12.99 5.27
C LYS A 150 10.92 13.99 4.25
N ILE A 151 9.61 13.97 4.04
CA ILE A 151 8.86 15.10 3.49
C ILE A 151 8.48 16.02 4.65
N GLU A 152 8.62 17.33 4.43
CA GLU A 152 8.24 18.38 5.38
C GLU A 152 7.09 19.22 4.81
N LEU A 153 6.06 19.45 5.63
CA LEU A 153 4.94 20.32 5.31
C LEU A 153 4.81 21.46 6.32
N ALA A 154 3.84 22.33 6.11
CA ALA A 154 3.44 23.33 7.09
C ALA A 154 3.01 22.67 8.44
N PRO A 155 3.07 23.40 9.57
CA PRO A 155 2.55 22.87 10.83
C PRO A 155 1.07 22.46 10.69
N LEU A 156 0.70 21.31 11.27
CA LEU A 156 -0.65 20.71 11.18
C LEU A 156 -1.09 20.26 9.77
N ALA A 157 -0.26 20.46 8.74
CA ALA A 157 -0.52 19.89 7.43
C ALA A 157 -0.52 18.37 7.47
N THR A 158 -1.27 17.77 6.55
CA THR A 158 -1.40 16.32 6.44
C THR A 158 -1.19 15.88 5.00
N LEU A 159 -0.66 14.67 4.82
CA LEU A 159 -0.72 13.98 3.55
C LEU A 159 -2.13 13.44 3.30
N ILE A 160 -2.55 13.49 2.04
CA ILE A 160 -3.84 12.99 1.55
C ILE A 160 -3.54 11.83 0.60
N PRO A 161 -4.29 10.71 0.65
CA PRO A 161 -4.11 9.61 -0.30
C PRO A 161 -4.18 10.08 -1.75
N LEU A 162 -3.24 9.60 -2.57
CA LEU A 162 -3.36 9.73 -4.00
C LEU A 162 -4.52 8.86 -4.52
N PRO A 163 -5.29 9.37 -5.50
CA PRO A 163 -6.38 8.60 -6.08
C PRO A 163 -5.87 7.58 -7.10
N THR A 164 -4.61 7.66 -7.56
CA THR A 164 -4.10 6.92 -8.71
C THR A 164 -3.53 5.55 -8.38
N THR A 165 -3.72 4.60 -9.29
CA THR A 165 -2.98 3.34 -9.39
C THR A 165 -2.60 3.13 -10.85
N ALA A 166 -1.34 2.79 -11.13
CA ALA A 166 -0.93 2.48 -12.49
C ALA A 166 -1.50 1.13 -12.93
N GLU A 167 -2.14 1.09 -14.10
CA GLU A 167 -2.64 -0.15 -14.71
C GLU A 167 -1.50 -1.02 -15.24
N HIS A 168 -0.36 -0.40 -15.53
CA HIS A 168 0.78 -1.03 -16.19
C HIS A 168 2.08 -0.72 -15.47
N ARG A 169 3.04 -1.64 -15.57
CA ARG A 169 4.40 -1.51 -15.04
C ARG A 169 5.40 -1.91 -16.10
N ILE A 170 6.43 -1.09 -16.32
CA ILE A 170 7.47 -1.35 -17.33
C ILE A 170 8.84 -1.17 -16.71
N GLU A 171 9.71 -2.16 -16.90
CA GLU A 171 11.09 -2.09 -16.44
C GLU A 171 12.04 -1.92 -17.63
N PHE A 172 12.99 -0.98 -17.52
CA PHE A 172 13.96 -0.66 -18.55
C PHE A 172 15.37 -0.88 -18.01
N TYR A 173 16.15 -1.71 -18.71
CA TYR A 173 17.57 -1.90 -18.43
C TYR A 173 18.40 -1.43 -19.61
N GLY A 174 19.39 -0.59 -19.36
CA GLY A 174 20.35 -0.20 -20.38
C GLY A 174 21.48 0.68 -19.86
N ASP A 175 22.10 1.39 -20.78
CA ASP A 175 23.32 2.16 -20.54
C ASP A 175 23.06 3.67 -20.37
N SER A 176 24.04 4.51 -20.75
CA SER A 176 23.94 5.98 -20.76
C SER A 176 22.72 6.50 -21.52
N ILE A 177 22.26 5.79 -22.56
CA ILE A 177 21.06 6.17 -23.33
C ILE A 177 19.80 5.95 -22.50
N THR A 178 19.76 4.89 -21.69
CA THR A 178 18.62 4.63 -20.80
C THR A 178 18.63 5.59 -19.62
N GLN A 179 19.81 6.04 -19.16
CA GLN A 179 19.94 7.09 -18.14
C GLN A 179 19.47 8.47 -18.65
N GLY A 180 19.68 8.77 -19.94
CA GLY A 180 19.42 10.10 -20.52
C GLY A 180 20.65 11.01 -20.55
N VAL A 181 21.87 10.45 -20.59
CA VAL A 181 23.13 11.20 -20.70
C VAL A 181 23.16 12.00 -21.99
N MET A 182 23.61 13.27 -21.89
CA MET A 182 23.65 14.23 -23.01
C MET A 182 22.28 14.52 -23.67
N ALA A 183 21.16 14.20 -23.01
CA ALA A 183 19.84 14.46 -23.60
C ALA A 183 19.62 15.95 -23.91
N LEU A 184 20.10 16.85 -23.02
CA LEU A 184 19.87 18.30 -23.11
C LEU A 184 20.93 19.03 -23.94
N CYS A 185 22.20 18.63 -23.82
CA CYS A 185 23.33 19.28 -24.50
C CYS A 185 24.49 18.32 -24.80
N PRO A 186 25.40 18.67 -25.72
CA PRO A 186 26.50 17.80 -26.15
C PRO A 186 27.71 17.81 -25.18
N GLU A 187 27.45 17.84 -23.88
CA GLU A 187 28.47 17.73 -22.84
C GLU A 187 28.10 16.62 -21.86
N LEU A 188 29.12 15.94 -21.32
CA LEU A 188 28.92 14.92 -20.29
C LEU A 188 28.71 15.58 -18.93
N GLY A 189 27.98 14.91 -18.05
CA GLY A 189 27.72 15.35 -16.69
C GLY A 189 26.25 15.68 -16.43
N ILE A 190 25.95 15.81 -15.14
CA ILE A 190 24.59 15.89 -14.59
C ILE A 190 23.76 17.05 -15.16
N ASP A 191 24.38 18.17 -15.56
CA ASP A 191 23.66 19.33 -16.09
C ASP A 191 23.04 19.03 -17.48
N CYS A 192 23.74 18.25 -18.32
CA CYS A 192 23.27 17.90 -19.66
C CYS A 192 22.51 16.56 -19.73
N ALA A 193 22.56 15.76 -18.67
CA ALA A 193 21.80 14.52 -18.54
C ALA A 193 20.39 14.77 -17.98
N ASP A 194 19.39 14.07 -18.50
CA ASP A 194 18.00 14.18 -18.02
C ASP A 194 17.21 12.89 -18.30
N GLY A 195 17.04 12.08 -17.26
CA GLY A 195 16.25 10.86 -17.30
C GLY A 195 14.77 11.12 -17.57
N THR A 196 14.23 12.28 -17.16
CA THR A 196 12.81 12.60 -17.36
C THR A 196 12.46 12.87 -18.83
N LYS A 197 13.47 13.16 -19.66
CA LYS A 197 13.33 13.34 -21.11
C LYS A 197 13.75 12.10 -21.91
N SER A 198 14.25 11.07 -21.23
CA SER A 198 14.73 9.85 -21.85
C SER A 198 13.59 8.93 -22.31
N TYR A 199 13.88 8.01 -23.23
CA TYR A 199 12.84 7.19 -23.85
C TYR A 199 12.07 6.28 -22.87
N PRO A 200 12.66 5.74 -21.77
CA PRO A 200 11.93 4.99 -20.75
C PRO A 200 10.79 5.82 -20.13
N GLN A 201 11.11 7.01 -19.60
CA GLN A 201 10.12 7.87 -18.97
C GLN A 201 9.02 8.27 -19.96
N LEU A 202 9.38 8.62 -21.20
CA LEU A 202 8.41 9.00 -22.22
C LEU A 202 7.46 7.86 -22.60
N VAL A 203 7.94 6.61 -22.61
CA VAL A 203 7.10 5.43 -22.84
C VAL A 203 6.19 5.16 -21.63
N GLY A 204 6.73 5.27 -20.40
CA GLY A 204 5.95 5.19 -19.16
C GLY A 204 4.79 6.17 -19.15
N ASN A 205 5.10 7.46 -19.38
CA ASN A 205 4.12 8.54 -19.47
C ASN A 205 3.05 8.28 -20.54
N ALA A 206 3.43 7.72 -21.69
CA ALA A 206 2.49 7.41 -22.76
C ALA A 206 1.45 6.35 -22.33
N PHE A 207 1.85 5.38 -21.52
CA PHE A 207 1.00 4.30 -21.00
C PHE A 207 0.45 4.58 -19.59
N GLY A 208 0.81 5.70 -18.96
CA GLY A 208 0.47 5.94 -17.55
C GLY A 208 0.94 4.80 -16.66
N ALA A 209 2.10 4.23 -17.02
CA ALA A 209 2.69 3.09 -16.35
C ALA A 209 3.69 3.59 -15.30
N ASP A 210 3.78 2.89 -14.19
CA ASP A 210 4.92 2.99 -13.29
C ASP A 210 6.15 2.45 -14.04
N THR A 211 7.30 3.09 -13.87
CA THR A 211 8.52 2.71 -14.60
C THR A 211 9.75 2.61 -13.74
N ASN A 212 10.41 1.46 -13.79
CA ASN A 212 11.78 1.33 -13.34
C ASN A 212 12.73 1.65 -14.51
N GLN A 213 13.41 2.78 -14.43
CA GLN A 213 14.46 3.18 -15.36
C GLN A 213 15.84 2.87 -14.75
N ILE A 214 16.45 1.76 -15.16
CA ILE A 214 17.80 1.36 -14.73
C ILE A 214 18.78 1.61 -15.87
N GLY A 215 19.46 2.75 -15.80
CA GLY A 215 20.43 3.18 -16.80
C GLY A 215 21.72 3.65 -16.16
N PHE A 216 22.85 3.04 -16.54
CA PHE A 216 24.15 3.45 -16.05
C PHE A 216 25.13 3.76 -17.19
N GLY A 217 25.72 4.96 -17.13
CA GLY A 217 26.76 5.39 -18.05
C GLY A 217 27.85 4.35 -18.26
N LYS A 218 28.27 4.14 -19.52
CA LYS A 218 29.27 3.14 -19.97
C LYS A 218 28.92 1.67 -19.72
N GLN A 219 27.86 1.34 -19.00
CA GLN A 219 27.56 -0.06 -18.67
C GLN A 219 27.23 -0.88 -19.93
N GLY A 220 27.60 -2.16 -19.89
CA GLY A 220 27.26 -3.16 -20.90
C GLY A 220 27.07 -4.54 -20.27
N ILE A 221 26.98 -5.54 -21.13
CA ILE A 221 26.85 -6.95 -20.73
C ILE A 221 28.17 -7.49 -20.15
N ILE A 222 29.29 -7.08 -20.74
CA ILE A 222 30.65 -7.44 -20.30
C ILE A 222 31.35 -6.22 -19.71
N GLN A 223 31.04 -5.03 -20.21
CA GLN A 223 31.62 -3.77 -19.78
C GLN A 223 31.00 -3.29 -18.44
N PRO A 224 31.79 -3.06 -17.37
CA PRO A 224 31.31 -2.38 -16.17
C PRO A 224 30.95 -0.91 -16.42
N GLY A 225 29.98 -0.40 -15.66
CA GLY A 225 29.53 0.99 -15.73
C GLY A 225 30.43 1.99 -15.01
N HIS A 226 30.16 3.28 -15.23
CA HIS A 226 30.72 4.36 -14.41
C HIS A 226 30.08 4.41 -13.01
N GLY A 227 30.70 5.16 -12.09
CA GLY A 227 30.18 5.34 -10.73
C GLY A 227 30.27 4.11 -9.83
N ASN A 228 31.26 3.24 -10.10
CA ASN A 228 31.50 1.92 -9.47
C ASN A 228 30.42 0.87 -9.73
N VAL A 229 29.56 1.07 -10.73
CA VAL A 229 28.55 0.09 -11.13
C VAL A 229 29.22 -1.07 -11.87
N GLY A 230 28.84 -2.30 -11.53
CA GLY A 230 29.30 -3.51 -12.22
C GLY A 230 28.74 -3.64 -13.64
N THR A 231 28.90 -4.82 -14.22
CA THR A 231 28.23 -5.24 -15.46
C THR A 231 26.72 -5.34 -15.26
N ALA A 232 25.95 -5.40 -16.35
CA ALA A 232 24.49 -5.55 -16.29
C ALA A 232 24.05 -6.76 -15.43
N ALA A 233 24.77 -7.88 -15.49
CA ALA A 233 24.45 -9.08 -14.72
C ALA A 233 24.73 -8.91 -13.22
N GLU A 234 25.77 -8.17 -12.86
CA GLU A 234 26.16 -7.91 -11.46
C GLU A 234 25.24 -6.90 -10.79
N SER A 235 24.71 -5.92 -11.53
CA SER A 235 23.78 -4.91 -11.02
C SER A 235 22.31 -5.35 -11.05
N PHE A 236 21.98 -6.44 -11.75
CA PHE A 236 20.59 -6.88 -11.89
C PHE A 236 19.97 -7.28 -10.54
N GLY A 237 18.77 -6.76 -10.26
CA GLY A 237 18.05 -7.00 -9.00
C GLY A 237 18.54 -6.19 -7.80
N TRP A 238 19.48 -5.26 -8.00
CA TRP A 238 20.01 -4.38 -6.96
C TRP A 238 19.60 -2.92 -7.21
N ASN A 239 19.32 -2.18 -6.13
CA ASN A 239 19.25 -0.71 -6.20
C ASN A 239 20.65 -0.11 -6.23
N LEU A 240 21.49 -0.56 -5.30
CA LEU A 240 22.93 -0.31 -5.25
C LEU A 240 23.62 -1.49 -4.53
N ALA A 241 24.94 -1.53 -4.44
CA ALA A 241 25.68 -2.66 -3.89
C ALA A 241 25.23 -3.01 -2.47
N GLY A 242 24.70 -4.23 -2.29
CA GLY A 242 24.24 -4.74 -0.98
C GLY A 242 22.82 -4.33 -0.60
N PHE A 243 22.13 -3.53 -1.42
CA PHE A 243 20.73 -3.14 -1.21
C PHE A 243 19.86 -3.68 -2.35
N PRO A 244 19.10 -4.77 -2.13
CA PRO A 244 18.28 -5.37 -3.17
C PRO A 244 17.18 -4.40 -3.62
N ALA A 245 16.82 -4.48 -4.90
CA ALA A 245 15.68 -3.75 -5.43
C ALA A 245 14.36 -4.35 -4.91
N ALA A 246 13.36 -3.51 -4.72
CA ALA A 246 12.02 -3.99 -4.39
C ALA A 246 11.41 -4.79 -5.57
N PRO A 247 10.60 -5.83 -5.30
CA PRO A 247 9.88 -6.53 -6.35
C PRO A 247 8.95 -5.58 -7.15
N PHE A 248 9.04 -5.62 -8.47
CA PHE A 248 8.28 -4.70 -9.34
C PHE A 248 7.13 -5.36 -10.14
N ASP A 249 7.25 -6.66 -10.45
CA ASP A 249 6.33 -7.46 -11.30
C ASP A 249 5.90 -6.75 -12.60
N PRO A 250 6.85 -6.43 -13.50
CA PRO A 250 6.56 -5.68 -14.72
C PRO A 250 5.73 -6.48 -15.73
N GLY A 251 4.78 -5.82 -16.40
CA GLY A 251 4.10 -6.41 -17.56
C GLY A 251 5.02 -6.54 -18.78
N ALA A 252 5.99 -5.62 -18.90
CA ALA A 252 7.02 -5.63 -19.94
C ALA A 252 8.40 -5.23 -19.39
N VAL A 253 9.45 -5.88 -19.89
CA VAL A 253 10.85 -5.54 -19.61
C VAL A 253 11.53 -5.17 -20.93
N VAL A 254 12.19 -4.03 -20.99
CA VAL A 254 12.92 -3.55 -22.17
C VAL A 254 14.42 -3.56 -21.86
N VAL A 255 15.20 -4.26 -22.69
CA VAL A 255 16.65 -4.38 -22.53
C VAL A 255 17.34 -3.71 -23.72
N ASN A 256 18.12 -2.67 -23.45
CA ASN A 256 18.87 -1.89 -24.44
C ASN A 256 20.35 -1.78 -24.03
N PHE A 257 21.05 -2.91 -24.09
CA PHE A 257 22.49 -3.01 -23.86
C PHE A 257 23.23 -3.42 -25.14
N GLY A 258 24.53 -3.09 -25.19
CA GLY A 258 25.44 -3.51 -26.26
C GLY A 258 26.24 -2.36 -26.86
N THR A 259 25.83 -1.11 -26.65
CA THR A 259 26.55 0.08 -27.15
C THR A 259 28.00 0.08 -26.68
N ASN A 260 28.21 -0.11 -25.38
CA ASN A 260 29.53 -0.05 -24.74
C ASN A 260 30.32 -1.35 -24.83
N ASP A 261 29.70 -2.44 -25.27
CA ASP A 261 30.36 -3.73 -25.48
C ASP A 261 31.08 -3.80 -26.85
N ALA A 262 31.03 -2.73 -27.67
CA ALA A 262 31.67 -2.67 -28.98
C ALA A 262 33.14 -3.16 -29.06
N PRO A 263 33.99 -2.93 -28.03
CA PRO A 263 35.37 -3.45 -28.04
C PRO A 263 35.47 -4.98 -27.90
N TYR A 264 34.41 -5.67 -27.48
CA TYR A 264 34.44 -7.09 -27.15
C TYR A 264 34.06 -7.98 -28.35
N PRO A 265 34.57 -9.22 -28.43
CA PRO A 265 34.18 -10.15 -29.48
C PRO A 265 32.69 -10.48 -29.45
N SER A 266 32.04 -10.50 -30.63
CA SER A 266 30.60 -10.80 -30.74
C SER A 266 30.20 -12.17 -30.17
N SER A 267 31.10 -13.16 -30.20
CA SER A 267 30.84 -14.49 -29.63
C SER A 267 30.77 -14.49 -28.11
N GLU A 268 31.61 -13.67 -27.47
CA GLU A 268 31.62 -13.47 -26.02
C GLU A 268 30.36 -12.71 -25.58
N PHE A 269 30.09 -11.58 -26.25
CA PHE A 269 28.89 -10.78 -26.01
C PHE A 269 27.61 -11.60 -26.16
N THR A 270 27.48 -12.38 -27.25
CA THR A 270 26.28 -13.19 -27.51
C THR A 270 26.01 -14.19 -26.38
N ARG A 271 27.06 -14.80 -25.82
CA ARG A 271 26.94 -15.74 -24.70
C ARG A 271 26.51 -15.02 -23.43
N GLY A 272 27.13 -13.88 -23.12
CA GLY A 272 26.77 -13.04 -21.97
C GLY A 272 25.32 -12.54 -22.07
N TYR A 273 24.91 -12.07 -23.24
CA TYR A 273 23.55 -11.55 -23.47
C TYR A 273 22.49 -12.64 -23.29
N LEU A 274 22.75 -13.87 -23.77
CA LEU A 274 21.86 -15.01 -23.54
C LEU A 274 21.73 -15.35 -22.05
N ALA A 275 22.84 -15.34 -21.31
CA ALA A 275 22.81 -15.57 -19.88
C ALA A 275 22.00 -14.49 -19.15
N TYR A 276 22.20 -13.23 -19.53
CA TYR A 276 21.46 -12.09 -18.98
C TYR A 276 19.95 -12.20 -19.26
N LEU A 277 19.53 -12.50 -20.49
CA LEU A 277 18.10 -12.70 -20.81
C LEU A 277 17.46 -13.82 -19.98
N ARG A 278 18.21 -14.89 -19.68
CA ARG A 278 17.74 -15.97 -18.80
C ARG A 278 17.60 -15.52 -17.35
N GLN A 279 18.54 -14.69 -16.86
CA GLN A 279 18.45 -14.07 -15.54
C GLN A 279 17.20 -13.17 -15.43
N VAL A 280 16.98 -12.30 -16.43
CA VAL A 280 15.78 -11.45 -16.50
C VAL A 280 14.51 -12.29 -16.51
N ARG A 281 14.43 -13.35 -17.33
CA ARG A 281 13.27 -14.25 -17.37
C ARG A 281 13.04 -14.99 -16.04
N ALA A 282 14.10 -15.42 -15.36
CA ALA A 282 13.97 -16.12 -14.09
C ALA A 282 13.33 -15.23 -13.02
N ALA A 283 13.73 -13.95 -12.97
CA ALA A 283 13.13 -12.96 -12.08
C ALA A 283 11.71 -12.53 -12.52
N ASN A 284 11.44 -12.57 -13.83
CA ASN A 284 10.19 -12.10 -14.43
C ASN A 284 9.50 -13.20 -15.28
N PRO A 285 8.90 -14.24 -14.68
CA PRO A 285 8.41 -15.41 -15.42
C PRO A 285 7.29 -15.11 -16.41
N ARG A 286 6.50 -14.05 -16.18
CA ARG A 286 5.31 -13.71 -16.97
C ARG A 286 5.50 -12.54 -17.92
N SER A 287 6.54 -11.73 -17.78
CA SER A 287 6.66 -10.47 -18.52
C SER A 287 6.95 -10.68 -20.02
N LEU A 288 6.56 -9.72 -20.84
CA LEU A 288 7.09 -9.61 -22.21
C LEU A 288 8.50 -8.99 -22.13
N ILE A 289 9.52 -9.62 -22.69
CA ILE A 289 10.89 -9.10 -22.70
C ILE A 289 11.23 -8.62 -24.11
N LEU A 290 11.60 -7.36 -24.26
CA LEU A 290 11.98 -6.73 -25.53
C LEU A 290 13.50 -6.50 -25.52
N ALA A 291 14.24 -7.33 -26.26
CA ALA A 291 15.67 -7.13 -26.48
C ALA A 291 15.87 -6.19 -27.67
N MET A 292 16.17 -4.92 -27.38
CA MET A 292 16.38 -3.90 -28.39
C MET A 292 17.76 -4.04 -29.03
N ARG A 293 17.81 -3.85 -30.35
CA ARG A 293 19.06 -3.54 -31.03
C ARG A 293 19.55 -2.17 -30.53
N PRO A 294 20.81 -2.03 -30.08
CA PRO A 294 21.39 -0.71 -29.80
C PRO A 294 21.21 0.22 -30.99
N PHE A 295 20.96 1.51 -30.77
CA PHE A 295 20.66 2.44 -31.87
C PHE A 295 21.80 2.50 -32.90
N ASN A 296 23.05 2.43 -32.44
CA ASN A 296 24.24 2.37 -33.31
C ASN A 296 24.45 1.01 -34.01
N GLY A 297 23.70 -0.03 -33.63
CA GLY A 297 23.73 -1.36 -34.24
C GLY A 297 24.75 -2.35 -33.70
N THR A 298 25.52 -1.96 -32.69
CA THR A 298 26.52 -2.83 -32.09
C THR A 298 25.91 -4.17 -31.67
N HIS A 299 26.59 -5.26 -32.02
CA HIS A 299 26.20 -6.65 -31.75
C HIS A 299 24.78 -7.08 -32.17
N SER A 300 24.11 -6.38 -33.08
CA SER A 300 22.74 -6.69 -33.54
C SER A 300 22.51 -8.18 -33.87
N ALA A 301 23.42 -8.79 -34.64
CA ALA A 301 23.33 -10.21 -35.00
C ALA A 301 23.47 -11.14 -33.78
N GLY A 302 24.32 -10.77 -32.82
CA GLY A 302 24.51 -11.49 -31.56
C GLY A 302 23.28 -11.45 -30.68
N ILE A 303 22.67 -10.27 -30.50
CA ILE A 303 21.42 -10.11 -29.73
C ILE A 303 20.30 -10.95 -30.38
N LYS A 304 20.13 -10.86 -31.69
CA LYS A 304 19.12 -11.64 -32.42
C LYS A 304 19.33 -13.15 -32.24
N SER A 305 20.59 -13.60 -32.26
CA SER A 305 20.95 -15.00 -32.03
C SER A 305 20.69 -15.44 -30.59
N ALA A 306 21.03 -14.60 -29.60
CA ALA A 306 20.76 -14.84 -28.19
C ALA A 306 19.25 -14.97 -27.92
N VAL A 307 18.43 -14.05 -28.44
CA VAL A 307 16.97 -14.13 -28.34
C VAL A 307 16.44 -15.44 -28.90
N ALA A 308 16.86 -15.83 -30.11
CA ALA A 308 16.44 -17.11 -30.70
C ALA A 308 16.84 -18.32 -29.84
N ALA A 309 18.03 -18.28 -29.23
CA ALA A 309 18.54 -19.34 -28.36
C ALA A 309 17.83 -19.43 -27.00
N THR A 310 17.03 -18.44 -26.60
CA THR A 310 16.17 -18.55 -25.41
C THR A 310 15.03 -19.55 -25.62
N GLN A 311 14.60 -19.75 -26.87
CA GLN A 311 13.41 -20.53 -27.24
C GLN A 311 12.12 -20.08 -26.53
N ASP A 312 12.07 -18.81 -26.10
CA ASP A 312 10.92 -18.22 -25.42
C ASP A 312 10.22 -17.21 -26.34
N ARG A 313 8.95 -17.46 -26.64
CA ARG A 313 8.13 -16.60 -27.51
C ARG A 313 7.80 -15.24 -26.90
N ARG A 314 7.95 -15.10 -25.57
CA ARG A 314 7.78 -13.83 -24.85
C ARG A 314 9.09 -13.06 -24.71
N ILE A 315 10.17 -13.49 -25.38
CA ILE A 315 11.41 -12.71 -25.54
C ILE A 315 11.53 -12.34 -27.02
N VAL A 316 11.44 -11.04 -27.31
CA VAL A 316 11.30 -10.52 -28.68
C VAL A 316 12.47 -9.61 -29.01
N TYR A 317 13.13 -9.88 -30.14
CA TYR A 317 14.12 -8.97 -30.71
C TYR A 317 13.42 -7.79 -31.37
N VAL A 318 13.79 -6.57 -30.98
CA VAL A 318 13.26 -5.33 -31.55
C VAL A 318 14.33 -4.68 -32.42
N ASP A 319 14.10 -4.67 -33.73
CA ASP A 319 14.98 -4.02 -34.68
C ASP A 319 14.76 -2.50 -34.67
N THR A 320 15.78 -1.76 -34.25
CA THR A 320 15.80 -0.29 -34.18
C THR A 320 16.45 0.36 -35.39
N THR A 321 16.76 -0.42 -36.44
CA THR A 321 17.39 0.11 -37.66
C THR A 321 16.56 1.25 -38.25
N GLY A 322 17.21 2.39 -38.47
CA GLY A 322 16.58 3.58 -39.05
C GLY A 322 15.59 4.30 -38.13
N TRP A 323 15.55 3.98 -36.82
CA TRP A 323 14.71 4.71 -35.88
C TRP A 323 15.18 6.15 -35.67
N LEU A 324 16.50 6.36 -35.57
CA LEU A 324 17.12 7.67 -35.32
C LEU A 324 17.98 8.09 -36.50
N GLY A 325 17.88 9.37 -36.88
CA GLY A 325 18.72 10.03 -37.88
C GLY A 325 19.89 10.80 -37.26
N ALA A 326 20.76 11.39 -38.08
CA ALA A 326 21.95 12.10 -37.60
C ALA A 326 21.63 13.28 -36.65
N ASP A 327 20.55 14.03 -36.92
CA ASP A 327 20.13 15.19 -36.11
C ASP A 327 19.43 14.80 -34.80
N ASP A 328 19.25 13.50 -34.54
CA ASP A 328 18.60 12.99 -33.33
C ASP A 328 19.61 12.72 -32.21
N PHE A 329 20.88 13.06 -32.40
CA PHE A 329 21.96 12.84 -31.44
C PHE A 329 22.59 14.14 -30.97
N ASN A 330 23.06 14.14 -29.72
CA ASN A 330 24.14 14.99 -29.25
C ASN A 330 25.44 14.18 -29.35
N GLY A 331 26.31 14.54 -30.29
CA GLY A 331 27.46 13.71 -30.67
C GLY A 331 27.06 12.57 -31.61
N SER A 332 27.71 11.40 -31.50
CA SER A 332 27.50 10.26 -32.41
C SER A 332 26.73 9.08 -31.81
N THR A 333 26.50 9.10 -30.48
CA THR A 333 25.97 7.93 -29.75
C THR A 333 24.74 8.28 -28.90
N HIS A 334 24.74 9.44 -28.23
CA HIS A 334 23.71 9.80 -27.26
C HIS A 334 22.56 10.55 -27.93
N PRO A 335 21.32 10.03 -27.88
CA PRO A 335 20.17 10.76 -28.40
C PRO A 335 19.97 12.09 -27.68
N ASN A 336 19.69 13.16 -28.42
CA ASN A 336 19.19 14.39 -27.82
C ASN A 336 17.70 14.24 -27.45
N VAL A 337 17.08 15.26 -26.85
CA VAL A 337 15.63 15.22 -26.51
C VAL A 337 14.76 14.77 -27.68
N LYS A 338 15.00 15.27 -28.90
CA LYS A 338 14.25 14.87 -30.10
C LYS A 338 14.47 13.39 -30.41
N GLY A 339 15.70 12.90 -30.33
CA GLY A 339 16.00 11.47 -30.53
C GLY A 339 15.31 10.58 -29.51
N HIS A 340 15.28 10.96 -28.24
CA HIS A 340 14.53 10.25 -27.22
C HIS A 340 13.02 10.23 -27.50
N GLN A 341 12.44 11.34 -27.95
CA GLN A 341 11.03 11.39 -28.36
C GLN A 341 10.74 10.46 -29.54
N VAL A 342 11.61 10.42 -30.56
CA VAL A 342 11.46 9.52 -31.70
C VAL A 342 11.57 8.06 -31.25
N ALA A 343 12.57 7.71 -30.44
CA ALA A 343 12.75 6.36 -29.91
C ALA A 343 11.54 5.92 -29.08
N ALA A 344 11.05 6.78 -28.19
CA ALA A 344 9.87 6.53 -27.36
C ALA A 344 8.63 6.29 -28.23
N ALA A 345 8.36 7.16 -29.20
CA ALA A 345 7.20 7.02 -30.10
C ALA A 345 7.23 5.69 -30.88
N ARG A 346 8.41 5.26 -31.35
CA ARG A 346 8.57 3.97 -32.05
C ARG A 346 8.39 2.79 -31.10
N LEU A 347 9.00 2.82 -29.92
CA LEU A 347 8.90 1.76 -28.93
C LEU A 347 7.47 1.60 -28.40
N THR A 348 6.77 2.70 -28.14
CA THR A 348 5.36 2.70 -27.74
C THR A 348 4.49 1.98 -28.76
N LYS A 349 4.70 2.22 -30.07
CA LYS A 349 3.96 1.49 -31.12
C LYS A 349 4.27 -0.01 -31.14
N VAL A 350 5.51 -0.38 -30.84
CA VAL A 350 5.90 -1.80 -30.71
C VAL A 350 5.19 -2.44 -29.52
N LEU A 351 5.19 -1.77 -28.37
CA LEU A 351 4.50 -2.24 -27.16
C LEU A 351 2.98 -2.35 -27.40
N GLU A 352 2.31 -1.31 -27.90
CA GLU A 352 0.87 -1.34 -28.24
C GLU A 352 0.52 -2.58 -29.09
N ARG A 353 1.36 -2.91 -30.08
CA ARG A 353 1.14 -4.07 -30.95
C ARG A 353 1.33 -5.41 -30.23
N LEU A 354 2.33 -5.52 -29.35
CA LEU A 354 2.69 -6.78 -28.70
C LEU A 354 1.89 -7.06 -27.43
N THR A 355 1.46 -6.02 -26.72
CA THR A 355 0.73 -6.12 -25.44
C THR A 355 -0.76 -5.85 -25.59
N GLY A 356 -1.17 -5.10 -26.61
CA GLY A 356 -2.54 -4.59 -26.75
C GLY A 356 -2.83 -3.33 -25.92
N TRP A 357 -1.86 -2.85 -25.14
CA TRP A 357 -1.98 -1.65 -24.31
C TRP A 357 -2.29 -0.41 -25.15
N LYS A 358 -2.85 0.61 -24.52
CA LYS A 358 -3.29 1.83 -25.18
C LYS A 358 -2.71 3.06 -24.51
N THR A 359 -2.26 4.01 -25.31
CA THR A 359 -1.73 5.28 -24.80
C THR A 359 -2.84 6.25 -24.42
N ALA A 360 -2.53 7.22 -23.55
CA ALA A 360 -3.42 8.34 -23.27
C ALA A 360 -3.85 9.03 -24.57
N ARG A 361 -5.17 9.21 -24.77
CA ARG A 361 -5.73 10.04 -25.84
C ARG A 361 -6.98 10.73 -25.32
N PRO A 362 -7.24 11.99 -25.71
CA PRO A 362 -8.55 12.60 -25.53
C PRO A 362 -9.59 11.66 -26.14
N SER A 363 -10.45 11.09 -25.30
CA SER A 363 -11.48 10.15 -25.70
C SER A 363 -12.74 10.45 -24.93
N VAL A 364 -13.88 10.19 -25.58
CA VAL A 364 -15.16 10.17 -24.89
C VAL A 364 -15.14 8.93 -23.99
N PRO A 365 -15.25 9.08 -22.66
CA PRO A 365 -15.23 7.94 -21.77
C PRO A 365 -16.50 7.10 -21.96
N GLU A 366 -16.35 5.80 -21.76
CA GLU A 366 -17.47 4.95 -21.40
C GLU A 366 -17.91 5.31 -19.99
N LEU A 367 -19.19 5.64 -19.85
CA LEU A 367 -19.77 6.08 -18.59
C LEU A 367 -20.61 4.93 -18.04
N SER A 368 -20.42 4.58 -16.79
CA SER A 368 -21.29 3.62 -16.10
C SER A 368 -21.63 4.12 -14.71
N PRO A 369 -22.91 4.05 -14.30
CA PRO A 369 -24.09 3.58 -15.06
C PRO A 369 -24.60 4.62 -16.08
N ARG A 370 -25.30 4.21 -17.15
CA ARG A 370 -25.81 5.13 -18.20
C ARG A 370 -27.23 4.82 -18.71
N SER A 371 -27.97 3.98 -18.00
CA SER A 371 -29.31 3.50 -18.39
C SER A 371 -30.38 3.94 -17.40
N THR A 372 -31.54 4.35 -17.92
CA THR A 372 -32.74 4.63 -17.11
C THR A 372 -33.62 3.39 -16.88
N ALA A 373 -33.16 2.21 -17.31
CA ALA A 373 -33.74 0.94 -16.88
C ALA A 373 -33.54 0.74 -15.37
N ASP A 374 -34.44 -0.01 -14.75
CA ASP A 374 -34.43 -0.30 -13.31
C ASP A 374 -33.37 -1.37 -12.98
N ALA A 375 -32.09 -1.04 -13.19
CA ALA A 375 -30.98 -2.00 -13.17
C ALA A 375 -29.70 -1.48 -12.47
N THR A 376 -29.69 -0.26 -11.93
CA THR A 376 -28.50 0.27 -11.24
C THR A 376 -28.70 0.23 -9.73
N CYS A 377 -27.74 -0.26 -8.94
CA CYS A 377 -27.87 -0.15 -7.48
C CYS A 377 -27.87 1.31 -7.02
N SER A 378 -28.62 1.61 -5.97
CA SER A 378 -28.65 2.94 -5.33
C SER A 378 -27.32 3.39 -4.72
N ASP A 379 -26.43 2.45 -4.39
CA ASP A 379 -25.11 2.62 -3.81
C ASP A 379 -24.00 2.40 -4.85
N THR A 380 -24.33 2.52 -6.14
CA THR A 380 -23.38 2.32 -7.23
C THR A 380 -22.21 3.31 -7.16
N THR A 381 -21.03 2.81 -7.48
CA THR A 381 -19.90 3.67 -7.89
C THR A 381 -20.18 4.20 -9.29
N LEU A 382 -19.80 5.46 -9.56
CA LEU A 382 -19.86 6.03 -10.90
C LEU A 382 -18.48 5.89 -11.54
N THR A 383 -18.41 5.53 -12.82
CA THR A 383 -17.15 5.30 -13.52
C THR A 383 -17.10 6.03 -14.86
N MET A 384 -15.91 6.56 -15.16
CA MET A 384 -15.52 7.10 -16.46
C MET A 384 -14.32 6.31 -16.97
N THR A 385 -14.53 5.43 -17.93
CA THR A 385 -13.49 4.56 -18.49
C THR A 385 -13.04 5.05 -19.85
N PHE A 386 -11.77 5.42 -19.95
CA PHE A 386 -11.17 5.99 -21.15
C PHE A 386 -10.46 4.93 -22.00
N GLN A 387 -10.06 5.34 -23.22
CA GLN A 387 -9.30 4.46 -24.13
C GLN A 387 -7.84 4.26 -23.71
N GLY A 388 -7.32 5.06 -22.79
CA GLY A 388 -5.96 4.99 -22.27
C GLY A 388 -5.88 5.62 -20.88
N PRO A 389 -4.71 5.58 -20.23
CA PRO A 389 -4.49 6.13 -18.88
C PRO A 389 -4.94 7.59 -18.78
N VAL A 390 -5.42 7.96 -17.60
CA VAL A 390 -5.89 9.30 -17.29
C VAL A 390 -5.29 9.81 -16.00
N GLN A 391 -5.32 11.13 -15.85
CA GLN A 391 -4.93 11.80 -14.63
C GLN A 391 -6.04 12.79 -14.24
N LEU A 392 -6.31 12.90 -12.94
CA LEU A 392 -7.20 13.94 -12.43
C LEU A 392 -6.55 15.31 -12.55
N GLY A 393 -7.37 16.34 -12.65
CA GLY A 393 -6.94 17.72 -12.45
C GLY A 393 -6.61 18.03 -10.99
N VAL A 394 -6.25 19.29 -10.75
CA VAL A 394 -6.05 19.84 -9.40
C VAL A 394 -7.30 20.56 -8.89
N GLN A 395 -8.23 20.88 -9.78
CA GLN A 395 -9.50 21.55 -9.52
C GLN A 395 -10.59 20.94 -10.41
N GLY A 396 -11.85 21.14 -10.02
CA GLY A 396 -13.02 20.72 -10.77
C GLY A 396 -13.96 19.87 -9.93
N LYS A 397 -15.25 19.92 -10.26
CA LYS A 397 -16.31 19.25 -9.51
C LYS A 397 -17.03 18.22 -10.37
N LEU A 398 -17.39 17.09 -9.76
CA LEU A 398 -18.44 16.21 -10.23
C LEU A 398 -19.66 16.42 -9.35
N ARG A 399 -20.84 16.54 -9.97
CA ARG A 399 -22.12 16.72 -9.26
C ARG A 399 -23.14 15.69 -9.73
N ILE A 400 -23.86 15.12 -8.77
CA ILE A 400 -24.98 14.22 -9.01
C ILE A 400 -26.26 15.01 -8.80
N HIS A 401 -27.15 14.99 -9.79
CA HIS A 401 -28.40 15.76 -9.79
C HIS A 401 -29.61 14.84 -9.90
N ARG A 402 -30.69 15.16 -9.20
CA ARG A 402 -32.02 14.62 -9.54
C ARG A 402 -32.52 15.26 -10.84
N THR A 403 -33.48 14.63 -11.52
CA THR A 403 -34.10 15.18 -12.76
C THR A 403 -34.71 16.58 -12.61
N GLY A 404 -35.01 17.03 -11.38
CA GLY A 404 -35.45 18.40 -11.10
C GLY A 404 -34.34 19.46 -11.03
N GLY A 405 -33.06 19.05 -11.17
CA GLY A 405 -31.89 19.95 -11.08
C GLY A 405 -31.31 20.14 -9.68
N GLU A 406 -31.88 19.49 -8.66
CA GLU A 406 -31.32 19.47 -7.30
C GLU A 406 -30.02 18.67 -7.27
N VAL A 407 -28.94 19.28 -6.82
CA VAL A 407 -27.66 18.61 -6.54
C VAL A 407 -27.81 17.81 -5.24
N VAL A 408 -27.65 16.49 -5.31
CA VAL A 408 -27.72 15.58 -4.15
C VAL A 408 -26.34 15.19 -3.62
N ASP A 409 -25.30 15.35 -4.43
CA ASP A 409 -23.92 15.14 -4.01
C ASP A 409 -22.95 15.95 -4.89
N THR A 410 -21.81 16.33 -4.33
CA THR A 410 -20.71 17.02 -5.02
C THR A 410 -19.38 16.46 -4.55
N ILE A 411 -18.54 16.07 -5.49
CA ILE A 411 -17.13 15.71 -5.27
C ILE A 411 -16.28 16.79 -5.91
N ASP A 412 -15.59 17.58 -5.10
CA ASP A 412 -14.64 18.61 -5.52
C ASP A 412 -13.22 18.12 -5.29
N LEU A 413 -12.38 18.15 -6.34
CA LEU A 413 -11.01 17.70 -6.23
C LEU A 413 -10.19 18.52 -5.22
N ALA A 414 -10.49 19.80 -5.06
CA ALA A 414 -9.74 20.73 -4.21
C ALA A 414 -10.28 20.81 -2.76
N ASP A 415 -11.55 20.46 -2.53
CA ASP A 415 -12.20 20.56 -1.23
C ASP A 415 -11.95 19.31 -0.38
N LEU A 416 -11.29 19.49 0.77
CA LEU A 416 -10.97 18.41 1.70
C LEU A 416 -12.20 17.71 2.27
N THR A 417 -13.33 18.41 2.36
CA THR A 417 -14.59 17.81 2.84
C THR A 417 -15.13 16.75 1.89
N SER A 418 -14.76 16.81 0.60
CA SER A 418 -15.11 15.77 -0.38
C SER A 418 -14.45 14.41 -0.10
N TYR A 419 -13.43 14.37 0.75
CA TYR A 419 -12.73 13.14 1.13
C TYR A 419 -13.14 12.65 2.52
N GLN A 420 -14.29 13.13 3.01
CA GLN A 420 -14.84 12.78 4.31
C GLN A 420 -16.27 12.25 4.18
N ARG A 421 -16.60 11.14 4.85
CA ARG A 421 -17.98 10.63 4.90
C ARG A 421 -18.30 9.88 6.18
N PHE A 422 -19.60 9.70 6.43
CA PHE A 422 -20.08 8.73 7.41
C PHE A 422 -20.12 7.32 6.80
N ILE A 423 -19.93 6.30 7.63
CA ILE A 423 -20.04 4.89 7.23
C ILE A 423 -20.99 4.22 8.23
N GLY A 424 -22.16 3.84 7.74
CA GLY A 424 -23.28 3.46 8.60
C GLY A 424 -23.62 4.55 9.63
N ASP A 425 -24.06 4.13 10.80
CA ASP A 425 -24.39 4.96 11.96
C ASP A 425 -23.28 4.91 13.03
N ALA A 426 -22.03 4.69 12.62
CA ALA A 426 -20.93 4.51 13.55
C ALA A 426 -20.75 5.72 14.47
N ARG A 427 -20.70 5.46 15.78
CA ARG A 427 -20.68 6.50 16.80
C ARG A 427 -19.58 6.29 17.81
N SER A 428 -19.00 7.39 18.27
CA SER A 428 -18.11 7.40 19.41
C SER A 428 -18.84 6.99 20.70
N ASP A 429 -18.09 6.73 21.76
CA ASP A 429 -18.62 6.52 23.13
C ASP A 429 -19.50 7.69 23.63
N PHE A 430 -19.39 8.87 23.00
CA PHE A 430 -20.19 10.06 23.33
C PHE A 430 -21.42 10.22 22.41
N GLY A 431 -21.70 9.23 21.54
CA GLY A 431 -22.82 9.23 20.61
C GLY A 431 -22.63 10.12 19.38
N GLN A 432 -21.45 10.71 19.18
CA GLN A 432 -21.14 11.51 18.00
C GLN A 432 -20.92 10.61 16.80
N LEU A 433 -21.47 10.97 15.64
CA LEU A 433 -21.17 10.27 14.39
C LEU A 433 -19.68 10.41 14.07
N HIS A 434 -19.03 9.31 13.71
CA HIS A 434 -17.64 9.33 13.30
C HIS A 434 -17.53 9.60 11.79
N THR A 435 -16.68 10.57 11.43
CA THR A 435 -16.40 10.92 10.04
C THR A 435 -15.10 10.28 9.60
N TRP A 436 -15.15 9.43 8.58
CA TRP A 436 -13.96 8.81 7.99
C TRP A 436 -13.37 9.65 6.89
N THR A 437 -12.04 9.69 6.84
CA THR A 437 -11.30 10.03 5.63
C THR A 437 -11.35 8.84 4.66
N TYR A 438 -11.75 9.08 3.41
CA TYR A 438 -11.87 8.06 2.37
C TYR A 438 -11.47 8.57 0.96
N GLN A 439 -11.31 7.65 0.02
CA GLN A 439 -10.96 7.91 -1.38
C GLN A 439 -12.25 8.12 -2.18
N ALA A 440 -12.78 9.33 -2.17
CA ALA A 440 -13.94 9.73 -2.98
C ALA A 440 -13.76 9.54 -4.49
N VAL A 441 -12.52 9.72 -4.95
CA VAL A 441 -12.12 9.47 -6.34
C VAL A 441 -10.97 8.49 -6.32
N THR A 442 -11.03 7.48 -7.17
CA THR A 442 -9.89 6.62 -7.50
C THR A 442 -9.68 6.61 -9.01
N VAL A 443 -8.44 6.40 -9.45
CA VAL A 443 -8.05 6.30 -10.85
C VAL A 443 -7.23 5.04 -11.00
N ASP A 444 -7.78 4.04 -11.66
CA ASP A 444 -7.05 2.82 -12.01
C ASP A 444 -6.70 2.85 -13.50
N GLY A 445 -5.47 3.30 -13.79
CA GLY A 445 -4.97 3.63 -15.12
C GLY A 445 -5.92 4.49 -15.92
N ARG A 446 -6.78 3.86 -16.72
CA ARG A 446 -7.76 4.47 -17.61
C ARG A 446 -9.15 4.70 -17.03
N THR A 447 -9.45 4.23 -15.82
CA THR A 447 -10.79 4.33 -15.23
C THR A 447 -10.78 5.26 -14.04
N VAL A 448 -11.58 6.33 -14.09
CA VAL A 448 -11.89 7.16 -12.93
C VAL A 448 -13.15 6.60 -12.27
N SER A 449 -13.05 6.23 -11.01
CA SER A 449 -14.15 5.76 -10.17
C SER A 449 -14.48 6.82 -9.12
N ILE A 450 -15.77 7.06 -8.92
CA ILE A 450 -16.32 8.08 -8.04
C ILE A 450 -17.23 7.38 -7.06
N HIS A 451 -16.92 7.54 -5.78
CA HIS A 451 -17.65 6.94 -4.67
C HIS A 451 -18.46 8.04 -3.99
N PRO A 452 -19.79 8.10 -4.19
CA PRO A 452 -20.63 9.11 -3.56
C PRO A 452 -20.49 9.09 -2.03
N HIS A 453 -20.73 10.24 -1.40
CA HIS A 453 -20.72 10.36 0.06
C HIS A 453 -21.82 9.54 0.72
N GLN A 454 -22.91 9.30 -0.01
CA GLN A 454 -24.11 8.65 0.48
C GLN A 454 -24.81 7.85 -0.61
N ARG A 455 -25.58 6.85 -0.18
CA ARG A 455 -26.50 6.10 -1.02
C ARG A 455 -27.52 7.04 -1.66
N LEU A 456 -27.75 6.89 -2.97
CA LEU A 456 -28.77 7.63 -3.69
C LEU A 456 -30.17 7.08 -3.35
N ALA A 457 -31.21 7.91 -3.49
CA ALA A 457 -32.57 7.46 -3.24
C ALA A 457 -32.99 6.41 -4.30
N PRO A 458 -33.69 5.34 -3.91
CA PRO A 458 -34.07 4.26 -4.81
C PRO A 458 -35.23 4.63 -5.76
N GLY A 459 -35.29 3.98 -6.92
CA GLY A 459 -36.31 4.19 -7.94
C GLY A 459 -36.24 5.56 -8.64
N GLN A 460 -35.21 6.36 -8.39
CA GLN A 460 -35.07 7.73 -8.88
C GLN A 460 -34.19 7.80 -10.13
N VAL A 461 -34.39 8.84 -10.93
CA VAL A 461 -33.54 9.15 -12.09
C VAL A 461 -32.57 10.27 -11.72
N TYR A 462 -31.30 10.06 -12.04
CA TYR A 462 -30.21 10.99 -11.79
C TYR A 462 -29.45 11.31 -13.06
N TYR A 463 -28.86 12.50 -13.14
CA TYR A 463 -27.85 12.82 -14.12
C TYR A 463 -26.58 13.38 -13.46
N VAL A 464 -25.45 13.23 -14.13
CA VAL A 464 -24.13 13.61 -13.60
C VAL A 464 -23.52 14.68 -14.49
N THR A 465 -23.01 15.73 -13.87
CA THR A 465 -22.20 16.76 -14.55
C THR A 465 -20.79 16.74 -14.02
N VAL A 466 -19.81 17.00 -14.89
CA VAL A 466 -18.39 17.03 -14.58
C VAL A 466 -17.80 18.32 -15.13
N ASP A 467 -17.17 19.12 -14.30
CA ASP A 467 -16.53 20.37 -14.72
C ASP A 467 -15.35 20.08 -15.68
N PRO A 468 -15.09 20.96 -16.67
CA PRO A 468 -13.84 20.93 -17.41
C PRO A 468 -12.66 20.99 -16.43
N GLY A 469 -11.64 20.16 -16.64
CA GLY A 469 -10.46 20.09 -15.77
C GLY A 469 -10.53 19.04 -14.67
N PHE A 470 -11.70 18.46 -14.34
CA PHE A 470 -11.78 17.35 -13.38
C PHE A 470 -10.90 16.16 -13.82
N VAL A 471 -10.97 15.80 -15.11
CA VAL A 471 -9.98 14.92 -15.76
C VAL A 471 -9.18 15.78 -16.73
N VAL A 472 -7.85 15.69 -16.69
CA VAL A 472 -6.97 16.50 -17.55
C VAL A 472 -7.29 16.27 -19.02
N GLY A 473 -7.48 17.36 -19.76
CA GLY A 473 -7.75 17.34 -21.19
C GLY A 473 -9.17 16.88 -21.57
N HIS A 474 -10.01 16.51 -20.60
CA HIS A 474 -11.42 16.20 -20.86
C HIS A 474 -12.27 17.48 -20.78
N PRO A 475 -13.18 17.74 -21.75
CA PRO A 475 -13.99 18.96 -21.79
C PRO A 475 -15.08 19.04 -20.71
N GLY A 476 -15.23 17.99 -19.89
CA GLY A 476 -16.31 17.87 -18.91
C GLY A 476 -17.57 17.22 -19.48
N ILE A 477 -18.60 17.10 -18.64
CA ILE A 477 -19.93 16.59 -18.96
C ILE A 477 -20.92 17.65 -18.48
N VAL A 478 -21.66 18.26 -19.40
CA VAL A 478 -22.52 19.41 -19.07
C VAL A 478 -23.98 19.15 -19.38
N GLU A 479 -24.28 18.35 -20.41
CA GLU A 479 -25.66 18.06 -20.80
C GLU A 479 -26.19 16.86 -20.00
N PRO A 480 -27.34 16.97 -19.31
CA PRO A 480 -27.92 15.87 -18.52
C PRO A 480 -28.05 14.54 -19.28
N SER A 481 -28.36 14.62 -20.58
CA SER A 481 -28.51 13.43 -21.45
C SER A 481 -27.22 12.66 -21.68
N GLN A 482 -26.04 13.25 -21.42
CA GLN A 482 -24.76 12.58 -21.62
C GLN A 482 -24.51 11.50 -20.56
N TRP A 483 -24.94 11.72 -19.32
CA TRP A 483 -24.76 10.76 -18.23
C TRP A 483 -25.99 10.78 -17.33
N MET A 484 -26.93 9.87 -17.60
CA MET A 484 -28.17 9.74 -16.85
C MET A 484 -28.45 8.27 -16.57
N PHE A 485 -28.95 7.98 -15.38
CA PHE A 485 -29.30 6.61 -14.97
C PHE A 485 -30.46 6.58 -13.97
N ARG A 486 -31.07 5.40 -13.81
CA ARG A 486 -32.10 5.15 -12.80
C ARG A 486 -31.59 4.19 -11.74
N THR A 487 -31.75 4.54 -10.47
CA THR A 487 -31.50 3.64 -9.33
C THR A 487 -32.64 2.64 -9.20
N ARG A 488 -32.30 1.40 -8.82
CA ARG A 488 -33.23 0.32 -8.52
C ARG A 488 -34.08 0.64 -7.30
N HIS A 489 -35.26 0.03 -7.24
CA HIS A 489 -36.06 -0.01 -6.02
C HIS A 489 -35.40 -0.92 -4.97
N ASP A 490 -35.64 -0.60 -3.70
CA ASP A 490 -35.16 -1.41 -2.59
C ASP A 490 -35.84 -2.78 -2.57
N PRO A 491 -35.15 -3.82 -2.09
CA PRO A 491 -35.78 -5.12 -1.86
C PRO A 491 -36.89 -4.99 -0.82
N ALA A 492 -37.92 -5.83 -0.94
CA ALA A 492 -39.07 -5.79 -0.03
C ALA A 492 -38.78 -6.32 1.38
N SER A 493 -37.63 -6.97 1.59
CA SER A 493 -37.20 -7.57 2.86
C SER A 493 -35.69 -7.40 3.03
N ASP A 494 -35.26 -7.31 4.28
CA ASP A 494 -33.86 -7.27 4.70
C ASP A 494 -33.35 -8.60 5.28
N SER A 495 -34.16 -9.66 5.27
CA SER A 495 -33.79 -10.96 5.85
C SER A 495 -32.74 -11.73 5.04
N ARG A 496 -32.72 -11.54 3.72
CA ARG A 496 -31.71 -12.06 2.80
C ARG A 496 -31.46 -11.05 1.70
N LEU A 497 -30.21 -10.62 1.55
CA LEU A 497 -29.77 -9.62 0.58
C LEU A 497 -28.65 -10.19 -0.28
N THR A 498 -28.49 -9.64 -1.49
CA THR A 498 -27.42 -9.97 -2.42
C THR A 498 -26.59 -8.75 -2.77
N VAL A 499 -25.26 -8.93 -2.87
CA VAL A 499 -24.30 -7.86 -3.18
C VAL A 499 -23.54 -8.20 -4.47
N GLY A 500 -23.53 -7.28 -5.43
CA GLY A 500 -22.83 -7.39 -6.71
C GLY A 500 -23.46 -6.50 -7.78
N GLU A 501 -22.91 -6.48 -9.00
CA GLU A 501 -23.40 -5.64 -10.10
C GLU A 501 -24.90 -5.85 -10.36
N ASP A 502 -25.38 -7.09 -10.29
CA ASP A 502 -26.79 -7.45 -10.44
C ASP A 502 -27.53 -7.67 -9.11
N GLY A 503 -26.88 -7.46 -7.96
CA GLY A 503 -27.46 -7.70 -6.63
C GLY A 503 -28.48 -6.65 -6.20
N ASP A 504 -29.05 -6.83 -5.01
CA ASP A 504 -29.88 -5.81 -4.34
C ASP A 504 -29.06 -4.53 -4.07
N PHE A 505 -27.77 -4.71 -3.78
CA PHE A 505 -26.79 -3.67 -3.51
C PHE A 505 -25.51 -3.92 -4.30
N CYS A 506 -24.77 -2.85 -4.61
CA CYS A 506 -23.48 -2.96 -5.28
C CYS A 506 -22.31 -3.00 -4.28
N THR A 507 -22.55 -2.56 -3.04
CA THR A 507 -21.57 -2.52 -1.96
C THR A 507 -22.01 -3.35 -0.76
N VAL A 508 -21.06 -3.85 0.02
CA VAL A 508 -21.33 -4.59 1.26
C VAL A 508 -21.90 -3.64 2.31
N GLN A 509 -21.36 -2.42 2.42
CA GLN A 509 -21.87 -1.40 3.34
C GLN A 509 -23.32 -1.01 3.00
N GLY A 510 -23.68 -0.86 1.73
CA GLY A 510 -25.04 -0.53 1.31
C GLY A 510 -26.06 -1.58 1.76
N ALA A 511 -25.73 -2.86 1.65
CA ALA A 511 -26.58 -3.94 2.16
C ALA A 511 -26.69 -3.92 3.70
N ILE A 512 -25.59 -3.69 4.42
CA ILE A 512 -25.59 -3.56 5.88
C ILE A 512 -26.46 -2.38 6.31
N ASP A 513 -26.33 -1.22 5.65
CA ASP A 513 -27.06 0.00 5.96
C ASP A 513 -28.57 -0.17 5.79
N PHE A 514 -29.00 -0.98 4.82
CA PHE A 514 -30.40 -1.29 4.58
C PHE A 514 -31.05 -2.17 5.67
N VAL A 515 -30.29 -3.07 6.30
CA VAL A 515 -30.83 -3.91 7.38
C VAL A 515 -31.33 -3.04 8.53
N ALA A 516 -32.58 -3.23 8.96
CA ALA A 516 -33.12 -2.45 10.07
C ALA A 516 -32.42 -2.80 11.40
N GLU A 517 -32.35 -1.84 12.32
CA GLU A 517 -31.78 -2.08 13.65
C GLU A 517 -32.49 -3.25 14.35
N GLY A 518 -31.70 -4.14 14.98
CA GLY A 518 -32.18 -5.34 15.66
C GLY A 518 -32.52 -6.52 14.76
N ASN A 519 -32.62 -6.33 13.44
CA ASN A 519 -32.93 -7.43 12.51
C ASN A 519 -31.70 -8.31 12.25
N ARG A 520 -31.97 -9.60 12.07
CA ARG A 520 -30.98 -10.58 11.58
C ARG A 520 -31.07 -10.65 10.06
N SER A 521 -29.93 -10.73 9.39
CA SER A 521 -29.87 -10.79 7.92
C SER A 521 -28.76 -11.71 7.43
N ARG A 522 -28.99 -12.34 6.28
CA ARG A 522 -27.94 -13.00 5.50
C ARG A 522 -27.64 -12.17 4.25
N ILE A 523 -26.37 -11.85 4.02
CA ILE A 523 -25.89 -11.08 2.87
C ILE A 523 -24.98 -12.00 2.04
N ASP A 524 -25.42 -12.36 0.83
CA ASP A 524 -24.65 -13.17 -0.12
C ASP A 524 -23.88 -12.24 -1.07
N VAL A 525 -22.55 -12.33 -1.08
CA VAL A 525 -21.66 -11.43 -1.83
C VAL A 525 -21.07 -12.15 -3.04
N ALA A 526 -21.31 -11.60 -4.23
CA ALA A 526 -20.83 -12.15 -5.49
C ALA A 526 -19.29 -12.13 -5.60
N PRO A 527 -18.70 -12.83 -6.59
CA PRO A 527 -17.27 -12.69 -6.90
C PRO A 527 -16.94 -11.25 -7.31
N GLY A 528 -15.83 -10.71 -6.80
CA GLY A 528 -15.40 -9.36 -7.10
C GLY A 528 -14.43 -8.80 -6.07
N LEU A 529 -13.80 -7.67 -6.42
CA LEU A 529 -13.09 -6.81 -5.48
C LEU A 529 -14.01 -5.65 -5.08
N TYR A 530 -14.36 -5.62 -3.81
CA TYR A 530 -15.17 -4.59 -3.18
C TYR A 530 -14.24 -3.66 -2.41
N ARG A 531 -13.81 -2.58 -3.08
CA ARG A 531 -12.88 -1.61 -2.50
C ARG A 531 -13.61 -0.59 -1.64
N GLU A 532 -13.96 -0.98 -0.43
CA GLU A 532 -14.78 -0.18 0.48
C GLU A 532 -14.38 -0.39 1.95
N LEU A 533 -14.60 0.66 2.74
CA LEU A 533 -14.61 0.59 4.20
C LEU A 533 -15.96 0.02 4.64
N VAL A 534 -15.94 -0.98 5.52
CA VAL A 534 -17.15 -1.62 6.05
C VAL A 534 -17.23 -1.47 7.57
N TYR A 535 -18.39 -1.05 8.07
CA TYR A 535 -18.69 -0.95 9.49
C TYR A 535 -20.06 -1.57 9.79
N VAL A 536 -20.07 -2.52 10.73
CA VAL A 536 -21.30 -3.14 11.26
C VAL A 536 -21.53 -2.63 12.68
N PRO A 537 -22.55 -1.79 12.92
CA PRO A 537 -22.79 -1.20 14.24
C PRO A 537 -23.37 -2.20 15.23
N GLN A 538 -23.22 -1.88 16.52
CA GLN A 538 -23.81 -2.66 17.61
C GLN A 538 -25.33 -2.84 17.49
N THR A 539 -26.01 -1.88 16.87
CA THR A 539 -27.48 -1.87 16.67
C THR A 539 -27.95 -2.95 15.70
N LYS A 540 -27.05 -3.64 14.97
CA LYS A 540 -27.40 -4.64 13.94
C LYS A 540 -26.81 -6.04 14.25
N PRO A 541 -27.24 -6.69 15.34
CA PRO A 541 -26.74 -8.01 15.71
C PRO A 541 -27.19 -9.11 14.74
N GLY A 542 -26.42 -10.20 14.64
CA GLY A 542 -26.85 -11.39 13.90
C GLY A 542 -26.74 -11.32 12.38
N ILE A 543 -25.97 -10.37 11.84
CA ILE A 543 -25.64 -10.32 10.41
C ILE A 543 -24.70 -11.47 10.04
N THR A 544 -25.03 -12.18 8.96
CA THR A 544 -24.20 -13.22 8.35
C THR A 544 -23.82 -12.80 6.93
N ILE A 545 -22.53 -12.67 6.64
CA ILE A 545 -22.01 -12.36 5.30
C ILE A 545 -21.35 -13.62 4.73
N VAL A 546 -21.73 -14.00 3.50
CA VAL A 546 -21.19 -15.18 2.80
C VAL A 546 -20.71 -14.78 1.43
N GLY A 547 -19.41 -14.89 1.17
CA GLY A 547 -18.83 -14.66 -0.16
C GLY A 547 -18.97 -15.88 -1.09
N ALA A 548 -18.62 -15.70 -2.36
CA ALA A 548 -18.63 -16.76 -3.37
C ALA A 548 -17.38 -17.69 -3.31
N GLY A 549 -16.63 -17.62 -2.22
CA GLY A 549 -15.35 -18.29 -1.98
C GLY A 549 -14.23 -17.29 -1.70
N ALA A 550 -13.36 -17.59 -0.74
CA ALA A 550 -12.35 -16.62 -0.28
C ALA A 550 -11.35 -16.19 -1.37
N GLY A 551 -11.09 -17.02 -2.38
CA GLY A 551 -10.27 -16.62 -3.54
C GLY A 551 -11.01 -15.81 -4.62
N ARG A 552 -12.31 -15.54 -4.44
CA ARG A 552 -13.21 -14.97 -5.46
C ARG A 552 -13.91 -13.69 -5.01
N THR A 553 -14.22 -13.58 -3.72
CA THR A 553 -14.81 -12.38 -3.12
C THR A 553 -13.80 -11.74 -2.17
N ILE A 554 -13.38 -10.51 -2.48
CA ILE A 554 -12.39 -9.75 -1.71
C ILE A 554 -13.02 -8.43 -1.29
N ILE A 555 -13.09 -8.17 0.01
CA ILE A 555 -13.49 -6.90 0.59
C ILE A 555 -12.22 -6.26 1.14
N GLY A 556 -11.88 -5.04 0.71
CA GLY A 556 -10.64 -4.46 1.18
C GLY A 556 -10.46 -2.97 0.96
N TYR A 557 -9.65 -2.36 1.81
CA TYR A 557 -9.40 -0.92 1.80
C TYR A 557 -8.05 -0.58 2.46
N PRO A 558 -7.31 0.44 2.00
CA PRO A 558 -6.04 0.85 2.62
C PRO A 558 -6.27 1.75 3.84
N ASN A 559 -6.98 1.26 4.86
CA ASN A 559 -7.22 2.02 6.09
C ASN A 559 -6.12 1.75 7.12
N ASN A 560 -5.65 2.77 7.83
CA ASN A 560 -4.53 2.59 8.75
C ASN A 560 -4.45 3.72 9.79
N ASN A 561 -3.48 3.61 10.68
CA ASN A 561 -3.28 4.52 11.79
C ASN A 561 -3.10 5.99 11.36
N LEU A 562 -2.47 6.21 10.20
CA LEU A 562 -2.20 7.54 9.66
C LEU A 562 -3.40 8.16 8.93
N LEU A 563 -4.38 7.34 8.53
CA LEU A 563 -5.58 7.79 7.81
C LEU A 563 -6.78 8.00 8.73
N ASN A 564 -7.09 7.00 9.58
CA ASN A 564 -8.25 7.03 10.48
C ASN A 564 -7.93 6.40 11.86
N GLY A 565 -6.69 6.42 12.34
CA GLY A 565 -6.35 5.86 13.66
C GLY A 565 -5.87 6.89 14.68
N ASP A 566 -5.15 6.42 15.70
CA ASP A 566 -4.66 7.23 16.82
C ASP A 566 -3.86 8.45 16.35
N TYR A 567 -3.05 8.30 15.30
CA TYR A 567 -2.26 9.41 14.75
C TYR A 567 -3.15 10.44 14.05
N ALA A 568 -4.04 10.01 13.16
CA ALA A 568 -4.97 10.89 12.45
C ALA A 568 -5.91 11.64 13.42
N MET A 569 -6.28 10.99 14.52
CA MET A 569 -7.23 11.50 15.50
C MET A 569 -6.58 12.27 16.66
N ALA A 570 -5.25 12.44 16.66
CA ALA A 570 -4.50 13.00 17.78
C ALA A 570 -4.95 14.42 18.19
N ASN A 571 -5.48 15.20 17.25
CA ASN A 571 -5.93 16.58 17.45
C ASN A 571 -7.45 16.76 17.30
N VAL A 572 -8.20 15.66 17.18
CA VAL A 572 -9.65 15.70 17.07
C VAL A 572 -10.25 15.81 18.49
N PRO A 573 -11.36 16.57 18.69
CA PRO A 573 -12.04 16.62 19.99
C PRO A 573 -12.35 15.23 20.53
N ILE A 574 -12.17 15.06 21.85
CA ILE A 574 -12.25 13.76 22.52
C ILE A 574 -13.62 13.08 22.32
N GLU A 575 -14.67 13.89 22.20
CA GLU A 575 -16.05 13.47 21.99
C GLU A 575 -16.27 12.78 20.64
N GLN A 576 -15.43 13.08 19.64
CA GLN A 576 -15.52 12.53 18.28
C GLN A 576 -14.58 11.34 18.07
N ALA A 577 -13.59 11.17 18.94
CA ALA A 577 -12.49 10.25 18.72
C ALA A 577 -12.67 8.89 19.43
N TYR A 578 -13.40 8.84 20.55
CA TYR A 578 -13.43 7.67 21.42
C TYR A 578 -14.20 6.48 20.84
N CYS A 579 -13.54 5.32 20.81
CA CYS A 579 -14.13 4.07 20.34
C CYS A 579 -15.36 3.63 21.15
N PRO A 580 -16.41 3.12 20.51
CA PRO A 580 -17.50 2.44 21.20
C PRO A 580 -17.03 1.13 21.85
N ARG A 581 -17.64 0.76 22.99
CA ARG A 581 -17.40 -0.50 23.72
C ARG A 581 -15.92 -0.78 24.01
N ARG A 582 -15.18 0.22 24.51
CA ARG A 582 -13.78 0.03 24.94
C ARG A 582 -13.68 -1.07 25.98
N VAL A 583 -12.91 -2.11 25.65
CA VAL A 583 -12.60 -3.17 26.62
C VAL A 583 -11.50 -2.69 27.58
N LEU A 584 -10.62 -1.79 27.13
CA LEU A 584 -9.54 -1.21 27.91
C LEU A 584 -9.57 0.32 27.84
N ALA A 585 -9.57 1.02 28.98
CA ALA A 585 -9.83 2.46 29.04
C ALA A 585 -8.79 3.37 28.33
N GLN A 586 -7.52 2.98 28.32
CA GLN A 586 -6.38 3.77 27.83
C GLN A 586 -5.78 3.27 26.48
N PRO A 587 -5.62 1.95 26.24
CA PRO A 587 -5.03 1.41 25.01
C PRO A 587 -5.98 1.39 23.78
N ASP A 588 -7.25 1.71 23.99
CA ASP A 588 -8.34 1.57 23.02
C ASP A 588 -9.03 2.91 22.73
N ARG A 589 -8.29 4.02 22.86
CA ARG A 589 -8.89 5.36 22.77
C ARG A 589 -9.35 5.68 21.35
N PHE A 590 -8.60 5.33 20.28
CA PHE A 590 -8.95 5.78 18.91
C PHE A 590 -8.71 4.75 17.79
N ASN A 591 -8.20 3.56 18.09
CA ASN A 591 -7.76 2.57 17.09
C ASN A 591 -8.87 1.65 16.54
N CYS A 592 -10.15 1.95 16.77
CA CYS A 592 -11.29 1.21 16.22
C CYS A 592 -11.67 1.64 14.80
N TRP A 593 -11.25 2.84 14.37
CA TRP A 593 -11.68 3.45 13.11
C TRP A 593 -10.75 3.13 11.93
N ARG A 594 -9.59 2.51 12.19
CA ARG A 594 -8.54 2.22 11.20
C ARG A 594 -8.64 0.83 10.53
N ALA A 595 -9.65 0.04 10.86
CA ALA A 595 -9.89 -1.26 10.21
C ALA A 595 -10.48 -1.07 8.80
N ALA A 596 -10.16 -1.97 7.87
CA ALA A 596 -10.87 -2.04 6.58
C ALA A 596 -12.31 -2.52 6.79
N MET A 597 -12.50 -3.51 7.68
CA MET A 597 -13.82 -3.97 8.14
C MET A 597 -13.89 -3.99 9.67
N GLY A 598 -14.78 -3.18 10.24
CA GLY A 598 -15.06 -3.12 11.68
C GLY A 598 -16.43 -3.67 12.03
N VAL A 599 -16.52 -4.50 13.06
CA VAL A 599 -17.77 -5.12 13.52
C VAL A 599 -17.94 -4.94 15.02
N ASP A 600 -18.96 -4.19 15.41
CA ASP A 600 -19.34 -3.94 16.81
C ASP A 600 -20.61 -4.70 17.21
N ALA A 601 -21.26 -5.34 16.23
CA ALA A 601 -22.42 -6.20 16.41
C ALA A 601 -22.08 -7.53 17.08
N ASP A 602 -22.95 -7.94 17.99
CA ASP A 602 -22.96 -9.30 18.53
C ASP A 602 -23.53 -10.30 17.49
N ASP A 603 -23.22 -11.60 17.63
CA ASP A 603 -23.72 -12.69 16.78
C ASP A 603 -23.37 -12.57 15.29
N PHE A 604 -22.27 -11.89 14.96
CA PHE A 604 -21.83 -11.70 13.58
C PHE A 604 -21.13 -12.94 13.00
N THR A 605 -21.38 -13.24 11.72
CA THR A 605 -20.67 -14.31 10.99
C THR A 605 -20.15 -13.80 9.64
N LEU A 606 -18.89 -14.10 9.32
CA LEU A 606 -18.33 -13.96 7.97
C LEU A 606 -17.81 -15.31 7.49
N ALA A 607 -18.21 -15.71 6.28
CA ALA A 607 -17.73 -16.93 5.64
C ALA A 607 -17.37 -16.76 4.17
N ASP A 608 -16.46 -17.59 3.68
CA ASP A 608 -16.16 -17.76 2.25
C ASP A 608 -15.74 -16.47 1.52
N ALA A 609 -15.00 -15.59 2.21
CA ALA A 609 -14.55 -14.30 1.67
C ALA A 609 -13.11 -13.95 2.12
N THR A 610 -12.44 -13.07 1.39
CA THR A 610 -11.22 -12.40 1.85
C THR A 610 -11.57 -11.03 2.41
N VAL A 611 -10.98 -10.69 3.56
CA VAL A 611 -10.89 -9.31 4.05
C VAL A 611 -9.42 -8.90 3.97
N GLN A 612 -9.12 -7.85 3.22
CA GLN A 612 -7.76 -7.38 2.98
C GLN A 612 -7.60 -5.92 3.38
N ASN A 613 -6.59 -5.61 4.19
CA ASN A 613 -6.11 -4.24 4.30
C ASN A 613 -5.07 -3.98 3.21
N LEU A 614 -5.30 -2.96 2.39
CA LEU A 614 -4.42 -2.62 1.26
C LEU A 614 -3.27 -1.68 1.64
N THR A 615 -3.11 -1.38 2.94
CA THR A 615 -1.96 -0.61 3.43
C THR A 615 -0.67 -1.39 3.16
N PRO A 616 0.34 -0.78 2.50
CA PRO A 616 1.59 -1.46 2.17
C PRO A 616 2.42 -1.82 3.41
N TYR A 617 3.41 -2.69 3.24
CA TYR A 617 4.34 -3.08 4.29
C TYR A 617 5.02 -1.86 4.93
N ARG A 618 4.98 -1.80 6.28
CA ARG A 618 5.41 -0.65 7.09
C ARG A 618 4.64 0.65 6.82
N GLY A 619 3.43 0.57 6.27
CA GLY A 619 2.52 1.70 6.06
C GLY A 619 1.77 2.16 7.33
N SER A 620 2.27 1.86 8.53
CA SER A 620 1.61 1.93 9.84
C SER A 620 0.66 0.77 10.16
N GLN A 621 0.13 0.77 11.38
CA GLN A 621 -0.75 -0.28 11.87
C GLN A 621 -2.09 -0.29 11.12
N ALA A 622 -2.57 -1.46 10.68
CA ALA A 622 -3.70 -1.55 9.74
C ALA A 622 -4.48 -2.88 9.82
N GLU A 623 -5.58 -2.93 10.57
CA GLU A 623 -6.44 -4.12 10.66
C GLU A 623 -7.15 -4.36 9.33
N ALA A 624 -7.09 -5.60 8.82
CA ALA A 624 -8.02 -6.04 7.80
C ALA A 624 -9.41 -6.23 8.42
N PHE A 625 -9.48 -6.97 9.54
CA PHE A 625 -10.72 -7.21 10.26
C PHE A 625 -10.57 -6.86 11.74
N ARG A 626 -11.54 -6.08 12.25
CA ARG A 626 -11.75 -5.84 13.68
C ARG A 626 -13.12 -6.36 14.09
N GLY A 627 -13.16 -7.25 15.09
CA GLY A 627 -14.37 -7.66 15.79
C GLY A 627 -14.37 -7.19 17.25
N ASN A 628 -15.45 -6.54 17.68
CA ASN A 628 -15.64 -5.98 19.02
C ASN A 628 -16.94 -6.44 19.71
N GLY A 629 -17.77 -7.20 19.01
CA GLY A 629 -18.99 -7.81 19.54
C GLY A 629 -18.75 -9.20 20.15
N GLU A 630 -19.76 -9.71 20.84
CA GLU A 630 -19.78 -11.07 21.37
C GLU A 630 -20.20 -12.08 20.30
N ARG A 631 -19.57 -13.27 20.30
CA ARG A 631 -19.94 -14.42 19.44
C ARG A 631 -19.72 -14.16 17.95
N ILE A 632 -18.53 -13.68 17.61
CA ILE A 632 -18.08 -13.48 16.23
C ILE A 632 -17.55 -14.80 15.65
N VAL A 633 -18.01 -15.16 14.45
CA VAL A 633 -17.56 -16.36 13.73
C VAL A 633 -16.93 -15.97 12.39
N LEU A 634 -15.68 -16.40 12.16
CA LEU A 634 -14.98 -16.28 10.89
C LEU A 634 -14.66 -17.69 10.37
N ALA A 635 -15.19 -18.08 9.21
CA ALA A 635 -15.03 -19.45 8.70
C ALA A 635 -14.69 -19.49 7.21
N ARG A 636 -13.62 -20.20 6.86
CA ARG A 636 -13.13 -20.26 5.46
C ARG A 636 -12.86 -18.88 4.88
N VAL A 637 -12.29 -18.01 5.71
CA VAL A 637 -11.93 -16.65 5.30
C VAL A 637 -10.43 -16.53 5.06
N ARG A 638 -10.04 -15.48 4.34
CA ARG A 638 -8.66 -15.01 4.32
C ARG A 638 -8.60 -13.64 4.95
N ILE A 639 -7.76 -13.44 5.95
CA ILE A 639 -7.50 -12.13 6.56
C ILE A 639 -6.09 -11.71 6.17
N MET A 640 -5.97 -10.68 5.34
CA MET A 640 -4.72 -10.30 4.68
C MET A 640 -4.30 -8.88 5.06
N GLY A 641 -3.09 -8.73 5.59
CA GLY A 641 -2.51 -7.45 5.99
C GLY A 641 -1.05 -7.62 6.41
N TYR A 642 -0.53 -6.63 7.13
CA TYR A 642 0.83 -6.63 7.68
C TYR A 642 0.78 -6.53 9.22
N GLN A 643 0.97 -5.34 9.75
CA GLN A 643 0.87 -5.09 11.19
C GLN A 643 -0.60 -5.00 11.61
N ASP A 644 -0.96 -5.71 12.68
CA ASP A 644 -2.29 -5.71 13.31
C ASP A 644 -3.43 -6.32 12.46
N SER A 645 -3.15 -7.23 11.52
CA SER A 645 -4.11 -7.75 10.52
C SER A 645 -5.49 -8.20 11.06
N LEU A 646 -5.53 -8.96 12.16
CA LEU A 646 -6.77 -9.43 12.80
C LEU A 646 -6.84 -8.94 14.24
N ARG A 647 -7.85 -8.12 14.54
CA ARG A 647 -8.20 -7.74 15.91
C ARG A 647 -9.52 -8.39 16.32
N LEU A 648 -9.52 -9.15 17.41
CA LEU A 648 -10.75 -9.69 17.99
C LEU A 648 -10.83 -9.36 19.48
N GLN A 649 -12.02 -8.97 19.92
CA GLN A 649 -12.37 -8.67 21.31
C GLN A 649 -13.68 -9.39 21.64
N GLY A 650 -13.84 -9.82 22.90
CA GLY A 650 -14.96 -10.66 23.30
C GLY A 650 -14.78 -12.12 22.86
N LYS A 651 -15.86 -12.80 22.48
CA LYS A 651 -15.83 -14.21 22.04
C LYS A 651 -15.72 -14.33 20.52
N GLY A 652 -14.54 -14.70 20.01
CA GLY A 652 -14.28 -14.88 18.58
C GLY A 652 -13.85 -16.31 18.22
N PHE A 653 -14.48 -16.90 17.21
CA PHE A 653 -14.15 -18.23 16.70
C PHE A 653 -13.71 -18.16 15.23
N VAL A 654 -12.51 -18.66 14.93
CA VAL A 654 -11.94 -18.69 13.58
C VAL A 654 -11.64 -20.15 13.18
N THR A 655 -12.12 -20.60 12.03
CA THR A 655 -11.88 -21.97 11.57
C THR A 655 -11.63 -22.06 10.07
N ASP A 656 -10.81 -23.03 9.65
CA ASP A 656 -10.57 -23.38 8.24
C ASP A 656 -10.11 -22.19 7.40
N SER A 657 -9.35 -21.28 8.00
CA SER A 657 -9.04 -19.96 7.47
C SER A 657 -7.56 -19.76 7.23
N TYR A 658 -7.22 -18.67 6.56
CA TYR A 658 -5.86 -18.22 6.32
C TYR A 658 -5.69 -16.79 6.84
N ILE A 659 -4.63 -16.54 7.59
CA ILE A 659 -4.31 -15.21 8.14
C ILE A 659 -2.85 -14.90 7.80
N GLU A 660 -2.56 -13.70 7.31
CA GLU A 660 -1.18 -13.25 7.10
C GLU A 660 -0.89 -11.89 7.73
N GLY A 661 0.38 -11.69 8.09
CA GLY A 661 0.88 -10.44 8.65
C GLY A 661 2.31 -10.53 9.15
N ASP A 662 2.75 -9.53 9.91
CA ASP A 662 4.10 -9.47 10.49
C ASP A 662 4.12 -9.15 11.99
N VAL A 663 3.84 -7.92 12.38
CA VAL A 663 3.90 -7.44 13.77
C VAL A 663 2.50 -7.54 14.38
N ASP A 664 2.40 -8.29 15.49
CA ASP A 664 1.19 -8.44 16.30
C ASP A 664 -0.08 -8.77 15.49
N PHE A 665 0.05 -9.54 14.40
CA PHE A 665 -1.00 -9.59 13.39
C PHE A 665 -2.27 -10.36 13.81
N VAL A 666 -2.26 -11.02 14.97
CA VAL A 666 -3.47 -11.43 15.71
C VAL A 666 -3.44 -10.78 17.10
N TRP A 667 -4.33 -9.83 17.37
CA TRP A 667 -4.31 -9.09 18.63
C TRP A 667 -5.71 -8.76 19.15
N GLY A 668 -5.77 -8.19 20.35
CA GLY A 668 -7.01 -7.73 20.98
C GLY A 668 -7.11 -8.14 22.44
N THR A 669 -8.32 -8.22 22.95
CA THR A 669 -8.62 -8.64 24.33
C THR A 669 -9.17 -10.07 24.27
N GLY A 670 -8.62 -10.96 25.09
CA GLY A 670 -8.77 -12.40 24.94
C GLY A 670 -10.21 -12.94 24.90
N GLY A 671 -10.34 -14.21 24.53
CA GLY A 671 -11.60 -14.88 24.18
C GLY A 671 -11.63 -15.31 22.71
N VAL A 672 -10.48 -15.66 22.14
CA VAL A 672 -10.33 -16.01 20.73
C VAL A 672 -9.89 -17.45 20.59
N PHE A 673 -10.56 -18.20 19.72
CA PHE A 673 -10.23 -19.59 19.41
C PHE A 673 -10.03 -19.75 17.90
N ILE A 674 -8.83 -20.14 17.48
CA ILE A 674 -8.45 -20.31 16.08
C ILE A 674 -8.10 -21.77 15.85
N GLN A 675 -8.77 -22.42 14.90
CA GLN A 675 -8.53 -23.83 14.60
C GLN A 675 -8.41 -24.15 13.12
N ASN A 676 -7.72 -25.25 12.79
CA ASN A 676 -7.63 -25.79 11.43
C ASN A 676 -7.22 -24.74 10.38
N SER A 677 -6.37 -23.80 10.77
CA SER A 677 -6.08 -22.59 10.00
C SER A 677 -4.59 -22.44 9.74
N GLU A 678 -4.24 -21.71 8.69
CA GLU A 678 -2.87 -21.31 8.40
C GLU A 678 -2.64 -19.86 8.83
N LEU A 679 -1.53 -19.61 9.53
CA LEU A 679 -1.07 -18.28 9.86
C LEU A 679 0.33 -18.08 9.23
N LYS A 680 0.41 -17.17 8.26
CA LYS A 680 1.63 -16.92 7.48
C LYS A 680 2.32 -15.63 7.89
N ALA A 681 3.53 -15.74 8.43
CA ALA A 681 4.36 -14.58 8.73
C ALA A 681 5.05 -14.07 7.45
N LEU A 682 4.88 -12.79 7.12
CA LEU A 682 5.48 -12.20 5.92
C LEU A 682 6.90 -11.69 6.18
N HIS A 683 7.17 -11.20 7.39
CA HIS A 683 8.46 -10.69 7.84
C HIS A 683 8.74 -11.09 9.29
N GLU A 684 9.87 -10.63 9.84
CA GLU A 684 10.14 -10.69 11.28
C GLU A 684 9.03 -9.99 12.10
N GLY A 685 8.71 -10.52 13.29
CA GLY A 685 7.61 -9.97 14.08
C GLY A 685 7.02 -10.94 15.10
N TYR A 686 5.69 -10.89 15.23
CA TYR A 686 4.94 -11.56 16.30
C TYR A 686 3.61 -12.08 15.76
N TYR A 687 3.34 -13.38 15.97
CA TYR A 687 2.05 -13.96 15.62
C TYR A 687 0.89 -13.34 16.40
N ASN A 688 1.09 -13.00 17.67
CA ASN A 688 0.03 -12.37 18.46
C ASN A 688 0.50 -11.46 19.59
N GLN A 689 -0.38 -10.55 19.96
CA GLN A 689 -0.31 -9.73 21.17
C GLN A 689 -1.70 -9.66 21.83
N VAL A 690 -2.00 -10.62 22.69
CA VAL A 690 -3.24 -10.62 23.48
C VAL A 690 -3.10 -9.71 24.70
N ARG A 691 -4.14 -8.95 25.01
CA ARG A 691 -4.17 -7.90 26.05
C ARG A 691 -5.17 -8.22 27.16
N ASN A 692 -4.95 -9.28 27.92
CA ASN A 692 -5.80 -9.57 29.09
C ASN A 692 -5.39 -8.70 30.28
N SER A 693 -6.35 -7.97 30.85
CA SER A 693 -6.23 -7.28 32.13
C SER A 693 -6.85 -8.06 33.29
N ASP A 694 -7.51 -9.20 33.00
CA ASP A 694 -8.14 -10.11 33.94
C ASP A 694 -7.74 -11.58 33.66
N ASN A 695 -8.24 -12.51 34.47
CA ASN A 695 -7.99 -13.95 34.27
C ASN A 695 -8.96 -14.63 33.29
N GLY A 696 -9.57 -13.86 32.38
CA GLY A 696 -10.39 -14.40 31.29
C GLY A 696 -9.59 -15.26 30.30
N PRO A 697 -10.29 -15.94 29.38
CA PRO A 697 -9.66 -16.67 28.28
C PRO A 697 -8.83 -15.71 27.41
N GLY A 698 -7.71 -16.21 26.88
CA GLY A 698 -6.86 -15.49 25.93
C GLY A 698 -7.08 -15.94 24.49
N ASN A 699 -5.97 -16.10 23.76
CA ASN A 699 -5.96 -16.63 22.41
C ASN A 699 -5.53 -18.10 22.43
N ILE A 700 -6.36 -18.97 21.86
CA ILE A 700 -6.12 -20.42 21.82
C ILE A 700 -6.08 -20.86 20.36
N PHE A 701 -4.98 -21.52 19.99
CA PHE A 701 -4.69 -22.00 18.64
C PHE A 701 -4.66 -23.53 18.66
N VAL A 702 -5.50 -24.18 17.84
CA VAL A 702 -5.65 -25.64 17.80
C VAL A 702 -5.49 -26.17 16.38
N ASN A 703 -4.56 -27.08 16.15
CA ASN A 703 -4.30 -27.63 14.82
C ASN A 703 -4.07 -26.53 13.76
N VAL A 704 -3.26 -25.53 14.10
CA VAL A 704 -2.87 -24.46 13.17
C VAL A 704 -1.52 -24.75 12.52
N ARG A 705 -1.28 -24.16 11.35
CA ARG A 705 0.00 -24.22 10.64
C ARG A 705 0.62 -22.83 10.60
N LEU A 706 1.81 -22.68 11.19
CA LEU A 706 2.59 -21.45 11.18
C LEU A 706 3.60 -21.52 10.02
N THR A 707 3.31 -20.81 8.93
CA THR A 707 4.10 -20.78 7.69
C THR A 707 4.73 -19.40 7.47
N ARG A 708 5.51 -19.22 6.40
CA ARG A 708 6.24 -17.98 6.14
C ARG A 708 6.30 -17.55 4.66
N GLY A 709 6.45 -16.24 4.45
CA GLY A 709 6.89 -15.64 3.19
C GLY A 709 8.40 -15.74 2.99
N PRO A 710 8.90 -15.37 1.80
CA PRO A 710 10.34 -15.40 1.49
C PRO A 710 11.16 -14.42 2.35
N ASP A 711 10.53 -13.36 2.87
CA ASP A 711 11.18 -12.27 3.60
C ASP A 711 11.13 -12.44 5.13
N ALA A 712 10.75 -13.63 5.61
CA ALA A 712 10.76 -14.00 7.03
C ALA A 712 11.90 -15.00 7.31
N PRO A 713 13.05 -14.54 7.84
CA PRO A 713 14.21 -15.38 8.10
C PRO A 713 13.93 -16.50 9.11
N ASP A 714 14.83 -17.47 9.19
CA ASP A 714 14.84 -18.43 10.31
C ASP A 714 14.96 -17.71 11.67
N ASP A 715 14.34 -18.25 12.71
CA ASP A 715 14.41 -17.75 14.09
C ASP A 715 14.11 -16.24 14.22
N SER A 716 13.11 -15.73 13.49
CA SER A 716 12.80 -14.29 13.37
C SER A 716 11.42 -13.89 13.93
N VAL A 717 10.49 -14.83 14.11
CA VAL A 717 9.10 -14.53 14.51
C VAL A 717 8.74 -15.17 15.85
N PHE A 718 8.26 -14.38 16.81
CA PHE A 718 7.77 -14.92 18.08
C PHE A 718 6.34 -15.46 17.94
N LEU A 719 6.04 -16.54 18.69
CA LEU A 719 4.69 -17.05 18.91
C LEU A 719 3.78 -16.01 19.57
N GLY A 720 4.32 -15.11 20.38
CA GLY A 720 3.56 -13.97 20.91
C GLY A 720 4.39 -13.09 21.84
N ARG A 721 3.90 -11.88 22.08
CA ARG A 721 4.49 -10.96 23.05
C ARG A 721 3.47 -10.31 23.99
N VAL A 722 3.94 -9.85 25.14
CA VAL A 722 3.11 -9.09 26.08
C VAL A 722 3.91 -8.01 26.82
N GLU A 723 3.28 -6.85 27.03
CA GLU A 723 3.76 -5.82 27.97
C GLU A 723 3.22 -6.16 29.38
N LEU A 724 4.08 -6.77 30.20
CA LEU A 724 3.70 -7.43 31.44
C LEU A 724 3.09 -6.47 32.48
N SER A 725 3.60 -5.24 32.56
CA SER A 725 3.08 -4.19 33.45
C SER A 725 1.61 -3.83 33.17
N ARG A 726 1.12 -4.09 31.96
CA ARG A 726 -0.24 -3.72 31.53
C ARG A 726 -1.15 -4.92 31.38
N PHE A 727 -0.62 -6.05 30.92
CA PHE A 727 -1.41 -7.25 30.62
C PHE A 727 -0.85 -8.50 31.32
N PRO A 728 -0.73 -8.48 32.67
CA PRO A 728 0.01 -9.49 33.44
C PRO A 728 -0.58 -10.90 33.36
N THR A 729 -1.83 -11.01 32.92
CA THR A 729 -2.62 -12.24 32.88
C THR A 729 -2.85 -12.76 31.46
N SER A 730 -2.11 -12.26 30.47
CA SER A 730 -2.26 -12.64 29.06
C SER A 730 -2.10 -14.15 28.85
N GLN A 731 -2.97 -14.73 28.01
CA GLN A 731 -2.98 -16.16 27.71
C GLN A 731 -2.83 -16.43 26.21
N VAL A 732 -1.81 -17.22 25.87
CA VAL A 732 -1.55 -17.66 24.49
C VAL A 732 -1.27 -19.15 24.54
N VAL A 733 -2.06 -19.93 23.81
CA VAL A 733 -2.00 -21.40 23.85
C VAL A 733 -1.88 -21.97 22.44
N PHE A 734 -0.89 -22.83 22.19
CA PHE A 734 -0.80 -23.61 20.94
C PHE A 734 -0.94 -25.10 21.23
N ILE A 735 -1.88 -25.77 20.55
CA ILE A 735 -2.18 -27.20 20.72
C ILE A 735 -2.12 -27.88 19.36
N ASP A 736 -1.37 -28.99 19.27
CA ASP A 736 -1.23 -29.82 18.07
C ASP A 736 -0.88 -29.01 16.80
N SER A 737 -0.07 -27.96 16.95
CA SER A 737 0.20 -26.99 15.89
C SER A 737 1.53 -27.26 15.18
N ALA A 738 1.57 -27.06 13.87
CA ALA A 738 2.77 -27.27 13.05
C ALA A 738 3.48 -25.92 12.76
N MET A 739 4.80 -25.86 12.85
CA MET A 739 5.57 -24.62 12.71
C MET A 739 6.79 -24.78 11.79
N ASP A 740 7.09 -23.77 10.98
CA ASP A 740 8.33 -23.71 10.17
C ASP A 740 9.49 -23.04 10.95
N THR A 741 10.70 -23.03 10.38
CA THR A 741 11.94 -22.63 11.05
C THR A 741 12.09 -21.13 11.33
N HIS A 742 11.20 -20.28 10.80
CA HIS A 742 11.14 -18.86 11.18
C HIS A 742 10.63 -18.64 12.60
N VAL A 743 9.88 -19.59 13.17
CA VAL A 743 9.40 -19.46 14.54
C VAL A 743 10.57 -19.49 15.50
N LYS A 744 10.68 -18.46 16.33
CA LYS A 744 11.77 -18.29 17.28
C LYS A 744 11.85 -19.46 18.25
N LYS A 745 13.06 -19.94 18.50
CA LYS A 745 13.35 -20.98 19.50
C LYS A 745 12.91 -20.56 20.90
N GLN A 746 13.00 -19.27 21.21
CA GLN A 746 12.51 -18.68 22.46
C GLN A 746 10.97 -18.74 22.60
N GLY A 747 10.24 -18.81 21.48
CA GLY A 747 8.78 -18.87 21.42
C GLY A 747 8.12 -17.53 21.77
N PHE A 748 8.21 -17.10 23.02
CA PHE A 748 7.47 -15.94 23.54
C PHE A 748 8.39 -14.82 24.02
N GLN A 749 7.84 -13.60 24.08
CA GLN A 749 8.51 -12.43 24.63
C GLN A 749 7.66 -11.74 25.70
N ILE A 750 8.30 -11.30 26.78
CA ILE A 750 7.71 -10.40 27.78
C ILE A 750 8.52 -9.11 27.80
N THR A 751 7.84 -7.98 28.03
CA THR A 751 8.47 -6.66 28.19
C THR A 751 7.92 -5.96 29.41
N SER A 752 8.67 -4.98 29.93
CA SER A 752 8.22 -4.06 30.98
C SER A 752 7.62 -4.72 32.24
N PRO A 753 8.39 -5.46 33.06
CA PRO A 753 9.79 -5.85 32.89
C PRO A 753 9.96 -7.13 32.04
N ASN A 754 11.12 -7.27 31.41
CA ASN A 754 11.52 -8.54 30.79
C ASN A 754 12.10 -9.48 31.85
N ASP A 755 11.27 -9.91 32.79
CA ASP A 755 11.65 -10.77 33.92
C ASP A 755 10.56 -11.82 34.21
N CYS A 756 10.88 -13.10 34.00
CA CYS A 756 9.94 -14.19 34.26
C CYS A 756 9.62 -14.34 35.76
N ALA A 757 10.44 -13.84 36.68
CA ALA A 757 10.09 -13.81 38.10
C ALA A 757 8.90 -12.88 38.37
N ALA A 758 8.70 -11.86 37.54
CA ALA A 758 7.55 -10.96 37.60
C ALA A 758 6.32 -11.51 36.84
N ALA A 759 6.48 -12.56 36.04
CA ALA A 759 5.47 -13.06 35.09
C ALA A 759 4.58 -14.18 35.65
N GLY A 760 4.40 -14.28 36.97
CA GLY A 760 3.72 -15.41 37.62
C GLY A 760 2.25 -15.65 37.24
N GLN A 761 1.63 -14.72 36.52
CA GLN A 761 0.23 -14.82 36.07
C GLN A 761 0.08 -15.01 34.55
N VAL A 762 1.17 -14.93 33.78
CA VAL A 762 1.12 -15.11 32.33
C VAL A 762 0.84 -16.56 31.99
N ARG A 763 0.09 -16.81 30.93
CA ARG A 763 -0.38 -18.14 30.52
C ARG A 763 0.08 -18.47 29.11
N PHE A 764 1.40 -18.62 28.93
CA PHE A 764 2.03 -19.03 27.67
C PHE A 764 2.24 -20.53 27.64
N TRP A 765 1.39 -21.24 26.89
CA TRP A 765 1.30 -22.68 26.96
C TRP A 765 1.39 -23.33 25.58
N GLU A 766 2.03 -24.49 25.52
CA GLU A 766 2.13 -25.30 24.30
C GLU A 766 1.80 -26.77 24.60
N TYR A 767 1.32 -27.49 23.60
CA TYR A 767 1.09 -28.93 23.67
C TYR A 767 1.29 -29.59 22.30
N ARG A 768 2.23 -30.54 22.24
CA ARG A 768 2.51 -31.39 21.06
C ARG A 768 2.69 -30.60 19.75
N SER A 769 3.36 -29.44 19.81
CA SER A 769 3.79 -28.71 18.62
C SER A 769 4.75 -29.55 17.78
N THR A 770 4.63 -29.49 16.46
CA THR A 770 5.47 -30.21 15.49
C THR A 770 6.05 -29.26 14.45
N ASP A 771 7.09 -29.68 13.72
CA ASP A 771 7.49 -29.01 12.50
C ASP A 771 6.49 -29.29 11.37
N LEU A 772 6.63 -28.63 10.22
CA LEU A 772 5.74 -28.86 9.07
C LEU A 772 5.79 -30.29 8.50
N SER A 773 6.77 -31.11 8.89
CA SER A 773 6.87 -32.53 8.53
C SER A 773 6.28 -33.49 9.58
N GLY A 774 5.80 -32.96 10.70
CA GLY A 774 5.19 -33.72 11.79
C GLY A 774 6.17 -34.21 12.88
N ARG A 775 7.41 -33.74 12.88
CA ARG A 775 8.38 -34.08 13.94
C ARG A 775 8.17 -33.17 15.17
N PRO A 776 8.23 -33.68 16.41
CA PRO A 776 8.09 -32.83 17.60
C PRO A 776 9.11 -31.67 17.62
N ILE A 777 8.65 -30.48 18.01
CA ILE A 777 9.53 -29.32 18.22
C ILE A 777 10.26 -29.44 19.55
N ASP A 778 11.54 -29.09 19.58
CA ASP A 778 12.29 -28.92 20.82
C ASP A 778 11.85 -27.62 21.53
N THR A 779 11.23 -27.77 22.70
CA THR A 779 10.74 -26.66 23.52
C THR A 779 11.66 -26.35 24.70
N SER A 780 12.85 -26.98 24.79
CA SER A 780 13.78 -26.80 25.92
C SER A 780 14.34 -25.38 26.05
N THR A 781 14.35 -24.62 24.95
CA THR A 781 14.84 -23.22 24.89
C THR A 781 13.73 -22.18 24.93
N ARG A 782 12.48 -22.59 25.17
CA ARG A 782 11.35 -21.65 25.30
C ARG A 782 11.56 -20.71 26.49
N LEU A 783 10.89 -19.56 26.44
CA LEU A 783 10.88 -18.59 27.54
C LEU A 783 10.56 -19.28 28.88
N ALA A 784 11.34 -19.01 29.93
CA ALA A 784 11.28 -19.76 31.19
C ALA A 784 9.92 -19.71 31.92
N CYS A 785 9.12 -18.69 31.67
CA CYS A 785 7.76 -18.53 32.21
C CYS A 785 6.65 -19.07 31.27
N SER A 786 7.03 -19.79 30.21
CA SER A 786 6.12 -20.63 29.42
C SER A 786 6.18 -22.09 29.90
N ARG A 787 5.20 -22.91 29.55
CA ARG A 787 5.18 -24.34 29.93
C ARG A 787 4.45 -25.22 28.92
N GLN A 788 4.69 -26.52 29.01
CA GLN A 788 3.87 -27.54 28.35
C GLN A 788 2.58 -27.81 29.15
N LEU A 789 1.48 -28.08 28.46
CA LEU A 789 0.22 -28.54 29.06
C LEU A 789 0.25 -30.05 29.35
N SER A 790 -0.60 -30.48 30.28
CA SER A 790 -0.97 -31.90 30.41
C SER A 790 -2.02 -32.32 29.37
N ASP A 791 -2.23 -33.63 29.24
CA ASP A 791 -3.26 -34.19 28.35
C ASP A 791 -4.67 -33.69 28.72
N ASP A 792 -5.01 -33.61 30.02
CA ASP A 792 -6.31 -33.15 30.50
C ASP A 792 -6.53 -31.65 30.27
N GLU A 793 -5.49 -30.84 30.50
CA GLU A 793 -5.54 -29.39 30.21
C GLU A 793 -5.73 -29.15 28.71
N ALA A 794 -4.97 -29.86 27.87
CA ALA A 794 -5.09 -29.76 26.42
C ALA A 794 -6.46 -30.26 25.94
N ALA A 795 -6.98 -31.36 26.50
CA ALA A 795 -8.32 -31.87 26.16
C ALA A 795 -9.43 -30.86 26.50
N ALA A 796 -9.30 -30.12 27.59
CA ALA A 796 -10.25 -29.05 27.93
C ALA A 796 -10.13 -27.85 26.98
N LEU A 797 -8.91 -27.43 26.65
CA LEU A 797 -8.65 -26.27 25.79
C LEU A 797 -8.82 -26.56 24.29
N ARG A 798 -8.99 -27.82 23.88
CA ARG A 798 -9.40 -28.19 22.50
C ARG A 798 -10.87 -27.96 22.21
N ASP A 799 -11.69 -27.86 23.25
CA ASP A 799 -13.14 -27.69 23.11
C ASP A 799 -13.49 -26.20 23.20
N PRO A 800 -13.86 -25.53 22.09
CA PRO A 800 -14.17 -24.10 22.11
C PRO A 800 -15.33 -23.77 23.06
N SER A 801 -16.26 -24.71 23.32
CA SER A 801 -17.36 -24.46 24.25
C SER A 801 -16.89 -24.29 25.69
N LYS A 802 -15.80 -24.94 26.10
CA LYS A 802 -15.20 -24.76 27.43
C LYS A 802 -14.48 -23.43 27.55
N VAL A 803 -13.87 -22.96 26.47
CA VAL A 803 -13.21 -21.65 26.39
C VAL A 803 -14.23 -20.52 26.44
N PHE A 804 -15.35 -20.67 25.73
CA PHE A 804 -16.37 -19.63 25.59
C PHE A 804 -17.47 -19.67 26.66
N GLY A 805 -17.31 -20.48 27.71
CA GLY A 805 -18.29 -20.58 28.79
C GLY A 805 -19.65 -21.13 28.34
N GLY A 806 -19.64 -22.15 27.50
CA GLY A 806 -20.82 -22.89 27.03
C GLY A 806 -21.34 -22.49 25.64
N TRP A 807 -20.85 -21.40 25.04
CA TRP A 807 -21.23 -21.05 23.66
C TRP A 807 -20.66 -22.06 22.66
N GLN A 808 -21.51 -22.57 21.79
CA GLN A 808 -21.12 -23.46 20.70
C GLN A 808 -21.17 -22.68 19.37
N PRO A 809 -20.01 -22.35 18.76
CA PRO A 809 -19.99 -21.66 17.49
C PRO A 809 -20.71 -22.46 16.40
N VAL A 810 -21.53 -21.78 15.61
CA VAL A 810 -22.22 -22.37 14.45
C VAL A 810 -21.58 -21.83 13.19
N VAL A 811 -21.08 -22.73 12.35
CA VAL A 811 -20.42 -22.38 11.08
C VAL A 811 -21.37 -22.63 9.92
N PRO A 812 -21.57 -21.66 9.01
CA PRO A 812 -22.34 -21.88 7.78
C PRO A 812 -21.75 -23.04 6.97
N ARG A 813 -22.61 -23.93 6.48
CA ARG A 813 -22.18 -25.02 5.58
C ARG A 813 -21.75 -24.43 4.24
N PRO A 814 -20.68 -24.95 3.60
CA PRO A 814 -20.37 -24.59 2.23
C PRO A 814 -21.58 -24.90 1.33
N GLU A 815 -22.01 -23.96 0.50
CA GLU A 815 -22.95 -24.25 -0.57
C GLU A 815 -22.23 -25.11 -1.62
N ARG A 816 -22.85 -26.24 -1.99
CA ARG A 816 -22.26 -27.23 -2.89
C ARG A 816 -22.32 -26.81 -4.34
#